data_AF-A0A815TG83-F1
#
_entry.id   AF-A0A815TG83-F1
#
_cell.length_a   1.000
_cell.length_b   1.000
_cell.length_c   1.000
_cell.angle_alpha   90.00
_cell.angle_beta   90.00
_cell.angle_gamma   90.00
#
_symmetry.space_group_name_H-M   'P 1'
#
loop_
_entity.id
_entity.type
_entity.pdbx_description
1 polymer ?
#
loop_
_entity_poly.entity_id
_entity_poly.type
_entity_poly.pdbx_seq_one_letter_code
_entity_poly.pdbx_strand_id
1 'polypeptide(L)'
;MTPQHILALTSNSILGLLWRVICKQRKDHRTDQLTTALSQLLNTMSMNPLLSTDATIIRAWIEKSYNSKEEIMVRFAEIKEHTPAIVLTLDKIIARSELLGITRSCNPDVLRKVMKLLNHLTVVANESNLPENYLPLNLNDSEIFELLPHLLAEGLKFSLRPAAIMAMLCVLSKNAILQERATRFLTEIKGKWIDFEFPENNSYEFSKICVKLPEFLTNDENLQIKKLHVLGGLKINADTHITLQQPFSPQVEEIHHDTKIQCKSCNILRSTTLFPDVGKSCCALCLPCYNLKNKPEPCGNDSSHLAECSICNCLYAVVQYEKLMSSKRKCHYCRNESRVAPYRRCTSCQNKYVHYDSTEPKPNPGEEYTFVCAECQHTTTSKTIVNVEIDISTLMNQNKEQLYKYLKIKVKDDINIFSTNLSLFKLKDRIELEPTEDMNVSSVPLINCRKPILNPKIVYDQIMGWIQSGESERVTCYICCSDVRRAQMDNSCGNKLCRAETCIECLTNWYQTVKPGSIVLVANLLCPFCKQAPRAKILKKYNEQACTILRADKKDDIDEHWYYGWCLECYKVKKAQQKICSADGEIPVLKDFVCDDCIDSRKIPVTFNVKYCPGLDKTTNEICGVATSKNGGCNHITCTACYSHWCWLCVKPYGNFIYEHLMQTHGNYGFEASDDEFYYY
;
A
#
# COMPACT_ATOMS: atom_id res chain seq x y z
N MET A 1 -5.16 -18.55 -38.15
CA MET A 1 -3.79 -19.09 -37.91
C MET A 1 -3.86 -20.10 -36.76
N THR A 2 -3.01 -21.13 -36.71
CA THR A 2 -3.07 -22.20 -35.68
C THR A 2 -1.69 -22.39 -35.00
N PRO A 3 -1.60 -23.07 -33.83
CA PRO A 3 -0.34 -23.32 -33.13
C PRO A 3 0.79 -23.84 -34.02
N GLN A 4 0.50 -24.81 -34.90
CA GLN A 4 1.48 -25.40 -35.82
C GLN A 4 2.05 -24.38 -36.82
N HIS A 5 1.27 -23.37 -37.22
CA HIS A 5 1.75 -22.30 -38.11
C HIS A 5 2.78 -21.40 -37.42
N ILE A 6 2.72 -21.25 -36.08
CA ILE A 6 3.74 -20.49 -35.33
C ILE A 6 5.00 -21.34 -35.16
N LEU A 7 4.86 -22.61 -34.80
CA LEU A 7 5.98 -23.57 -34.70
C LEU A 7 6.73 -23.70 -36.05
N ALA A 8 6.02 -23.60 -37.17
CA ALA A 8 6.66 -23.55 -38.50
C ALA A 8 7.61 -22.34 -38.68
N LEU A 9 7.41 -21.22 -37.99
CA LEU A 9 8.36 -20.09 -37.99
C LEU A 9 9.68 -20.43 -37.28
N THR A 10 9.63 -21.37 -36.32
CA THR A 10 10.81 -21.76 -35.53
C THR A 10 11.67 -22.81 -36.25
N SER A 11 11.04 -23.68 -37.05
CA SER A 11 11.71 -24.75 -37.81
C SER A 11 12.07 -24.36 -39.26
N ASN A 12 11.31 -23.48 -39.90
CA ASN A 12 11.59 -23.02 -41.27
C ASN A 12 12.28 -21.64 -41.26
N SER A 13 13.55 -21.61 -41.65
CA SER A 13 14.38 -20.40 -41.67
C SER A 13 13.86 -19.29 -42.60
N ILE A 14 13.25 -19.65 -43.74
CA ILE A 14 12.71 -18.71 -44.72
C ILE A 14 11.45 -18.04 -44.16
N LEU A 15 10.51 -18.82 -43.61
CA LEU A 15 9.30 -18.28 -42.97
C LEU A 15 9.66 -17.42 -41.75
N GLY A 16 10.63 -17.86 -40.96
CA GLY A 16 11.15 -17.09 -39.83
C GLY A 16 11.82 -15.77 -40.23
N LEU A 17 12.52 -15.72 -41.38
CA LEU A 17 13.13 -14.50 -41.90
C LEU A 17 12.08 -13.56 -42.52
N LEU A 18 11.13 -14.09 -43.29
CA LEU A 18 9.98 -13.34 -43.81
C LEU A 18 9.17 -12.71 -42.67
N TRP A 19 8.94 -13.45 -41.58
CA TRP A 19 8.28 -12.94 -40.38
C TRP A 19 9.00 -11.73 -39.77
N ARG A 20 10.34 -11.75 -39.73
CA ARG A 20 11.14 -10.62 -39.25
C ARG A 20 11.06 -9.40 -40.19
N VAL A 21 10.93 -9.61 -41.51
CA VAL A 21 10.70 -8.52 -42.47
C VAL A 21 9.33 -7.89 -42.25
N ILE A 22 8.28 -8.69 -42.09
CA ILE A 22 6.92 -8.23 -41.74
C ILE A 22 6.96 -7.42 -40.43
N CYS A 23 7.64 -7.91 -39.39
CA CYS A 23 7.80 -7.19 -38.12
C CYS A 23 8.59 -5.86 -38.20
N LYS A 24 9.38 -5.64 -39.26
CA LYS A 24 10.04 -4.36 -39.54
C LYS A 24 9.11 -3.37 -40.24
N GLN A 25 8.15 -3.84 -41.04
CA GLN A 25 7.21 -3.00 -41.81
C GLN A 25 6.00 -2.53 -40.98
N ARG A 26 6.22 -2.03 -39.75
CA ARG A 26 5.17 -1.61 -38.81
C ARG A 26 4.25 -0.46 -39.26
N LYS A 27 4.52 0.17 -40.41
CA LYS A 27 3.67 1.21 -41.01
C LYS A 27 2.79 0.69 -42.14
N ASP A 28 2.86 -0.61 -42.46
CA ASP A 28 2.00 -1.26 -43.44
C ASP A 28 0.81 -1.94 -42.74
N HIS A 29 -0.35 -1.28 -42.79
CA HIS A 29 -1.60 -1.75 -42.19
C HIS A 29 -2.08 -3.12 -42.72
N ARG A 30 -1.57 -3.59 -43.86
CA ARG A 30 -1.85 -4.96 -44.35
C ARG A 30 -1.24 -6.03 -43.43
N THR A 31 -0.24 -5.67 -42.62
CA THR A 31 0.39 -6.57 -41.65
C THR A 31 -0.36 -6.66 -40.32
N ASP A 32 -1.19 -5.66 -39.97
CA ASP A 32 -1.84 -5.53 -38.66
C ASP A 32 -2.74 -6.73 -38.30
N GLN A 33 -3.46 -7.28 -39.28
CA GLN A 33 -4.29 -8.48 -39.06
C GLN A 33 -3.44 -9.70 -38.68
N LEU A 34 -2.27 -9.85 -39.31
CA LEU A 34 -1.39 -11.01 -39.13
C LEU A 34 -0.58 -10.91 -37.81
N THR A 35 -0.09 -9.71 -37.47
CA THR A 35 0.60 -9.45 -36.20
C THR A 35 -0.35 -9.51 -35.00
N THR A 36 -1.60 -9.06 -35.16
CA THR A 36 -2.66 -9.23 -34.15
C THR A 36 -3.01 -10.69 -33.95
N ALA A 37 -3.24 -11.45 -35.02
CA ALA A 37 -3.54 -12.88 -34.95
C ALA A 37 -2.40 -13.70 -34.32
N LEU A 38 -1.13 -13.35 -34.57
CA LEU A 38 0.00 -13.96 -33.86
C LEU A 38 -0.05 -13.63 -32.37
N SER A 39 -0.19 -12.35 -32.03
CA SER A 39 -0.14 -11.87 -30.64
C SER A 39 -1.25 -12.48 -29.77
N GLN A 40 -2.46 -12.59 -30.32
CA GLN A 40 -3.57 -13.29 -29.67
C GLN A 40 -3.24 -14.76 -29.44
N LEU A 41 -2.79 -15.49 -30.47
CA LEU A 41 -2.54 -16.92 -30.39
C LEU A 41 -1.34 -17.26 -29.46
N LEU A 42 -0.30 -16.44 -29.42
CA LEU A 42 0.80 -16.57 -28.45
C LEU A 42 0.32 -16.43 -26.99
N ASN A 43 -0.65 -15.56 -26.74
CA ASN A 43 -1.29 -15.45 -25.41
C ASN A 43 -2.12 -16.70 -25.10
N THR A 44 -2.90 -17.23 -26.06
CA THR A 44 -3.67 -18.47 -25.88
C THR A 44 -2.76 -19.68 -25.60
N MET A 45 -1.64 -19.80 -26.31
CA MET A 45 -0.63 -20.84 -26.05
C MET A 45 0.01 -20.67 -24.67
N SER A 46 0.31 -19.44 -24.26
CA SER A 46 0.93 -19.15 -22.96
C SER A 46 0.02 -19.43 -21.75
N MET A 47 -1.30 -19.45 -21.95
CA MET A 47 -2.30 -19.73 -20.92
C MET A 47 -2.80 -21.19 -20.90
N ASN A 48 -2.39 -22.02 -21.88
CA ASN A 48 -2.79 -23.43 -21.95
C ASN A 48 -1.65 -24.34 -21.49
N PRO A 49 -1.78 -25.07 -20.36
CA PRO A 49 -0.73 -25.97 -19.86
C PRO A 49 -0.27 -27.01 -20.89
N LEU A 50 -1.17 -27.49 -21.75
CA LEU A 50 -0.90 -28.49 -22.79
C LEU A 50 0.00 -27.98 -23.92
N LEU A 51 0.16 -26.64 -24.06
CA LEU A 51 0.99 -25.99 -25.09
C LEU A 51 2.20 -25.27 -24.47
N SER A 52 2.50 -25.53 -23.20
CA SER A 52 3.59 -24.88 -22.46
C SER A 52 4.98 -25.15 -23.06
N THR A 53 5.22 -26.36 -23.58
CA THR A 53 6.45 -26.74 -24.31
C THR A 53 6.60 -25.94 -25.60
N ASP A 54 5.56 -25.89 -26.42
CA ASP A 54 5.55 -25.13 -27.68
C ASP A 54 5.76 -23.63 -27.46
N ALA A 55 5.07 -23.06 -26.46
CA ALA A 55 5.26 -21.68 -26.04
C ALA A 55 6.71 -21.40 -25.60
N THR A 56 7.40 -22.39 -25.02
CA THR A 56 8.81 -22.28 -24.61
C THR A 56 9.75 -22.33 -25.81
N ILE A 57 9.52 -23.23 -26.77
CA ILE A 57 10.26 -23.29 -28.05
C ILE A 57 10.15 -21.95 -28.80
N ILE A 58 8.94 -21.40 -28.90
CA ILE A 58 8.69 -20.14 -29.58
C ILE A 58 9.36 -18.96 -28.85
N ARG A 59 9.30 -18.91 -27.51
CA ARG A 59 10.03 -17.89 -26.73
C ARG A 59 11.53 -17.94 -26.96
N ALA A 60 12.13 -19.13 -26.97
CA ALA A 60 13.56 -19.32 -27.23
C ALA A 60 13.95 -18.89 -28.67
N TRP A 61 13.11 -19.18 -29.66
CA TRP A 61 13.30 -18.72 -31.04
C TRP A 61 13.16 -17.19 -31.19
N ILE A 62 12.23 -16.57 -30.46
CA ILE A 62 12.11 -15.11 -30.38
C ILE A 62 13.36 -14.51 -29.75
N GLU A 63 13.87 -15.04 -28.63
CA GLU A 63 15.09 -14.53 -28.01
C GLU A 63 16.32 -14.70 -28.92
N LYS A 64 16.48 -15.86 -29.57
CA LYS A 64 17.55 -16.06 -30.56
C LYS A 64 17.43 -15.09 -31.73
N SER A 65 16.23 -14.64 -32.09
CA SER A 65 16.00 -13.63 -33.13
C SER A 65 16.42 -12.21 -32.76
N TYR A 66 16.79 -11.94 -31.50
CA TYR A 66 17.37 -10.68 -31.03
C TYR A 66 18.88 -10.79 -30.72
N ASN A 67 19.51 -11.94 -30.96
CA ASN A 67 20.94 -12.14 -30.73
C ASN A 67 21.77 -11.79 -31.98
N SER A 68 22.25 -10.54 -32.03
CA SER A 68 23.19 -10.02 -33.03
C SER A 68 24.67 -10.24 -32.64
N LYS A 69 25.04 -11.18 -31.76
CA LYS A 69 26.45 -11.35 -31.34
C LYS A 69 27.41 -11.47 -32.53
N GLU A 70 27.07 -12.28 -33.54
CA GLU A 70 27.88 -12.46 -34.75
C GLU A 70 28.10 -11.13 -35.52
N GLU A 71 27.03 -10.36 -35.74
CA GLU A 71 27.05 -9.03 -36.37
C GLU A 71 27.94 -8.03 -35.59
N ILE A 72 27.89 -8.08 -34.26
CA ILE A 72 28.65 -7.18 -33.38
C ILE A 72 30.14 -7.55 -33.38
N MET A 73 30.47 -8.85 -33.35
CA MET A 73 31.86 -9.31 -33.44
C MET A 73 32.49 -9.00 -34.81
N VAL A 74 31.73 -9.11 -35.91
CA VAL A 74 32.17 -8.65 -37.23
C VAL A 74 32.46 -7.16 -37.22
N ARG A 75 31.55 -6.33 -36.67
CA ARG A 75 31.79 -4.87 -36.57
C ARG A 75 33.00 -4.54 -35.70
N PHE A 76 33.26 -5.30 -34.64
CA PHE A 76 34.47 -5.11 -33.83
C PHE A 76 35.76 -5.48 -34.58
N ALA A 77 35.74 -6.49 -35.45
CA ALA A 77 36.90 -6.89 -36.26
C ALA A 77 37.29 -5.86 -37.35
N GLU A 78 36.43 -4.89 -37.64
CA GLU A 78 36.73 -3.74 -38.53
C GLU A 78 37.46 -2.59 -37.80
N ILE A 79 37.54 -2.63 -36.47
CA ILE A 79 38.14 -1.59 -35.63
C ILE A 79 39.64 -1.87 -35.47
N LYS A 80 40.48 -0.85 -35.67
CA LYS A 80 41.95 -1.00 -35.64
C LYS A 80 42.57 -0.97 -34.23
N GLU A 81 41.91 -0.31 -33.30
CA GLU A 81 42.38 -0.08 -31.93
C GLU A 81 41.21 -0.43 -30.99
N HIS A 82 41.35 -1.44 -30.14
CA HIS A 82 40.23 -1.87 -29.29
C HIS A 82 40.14 -1.05 -28.00
N THR A 83 41.22 -0.38 -27.61
CA THR A 83 41.29 0.51 -26.45
C THR A 83 41.42 2.00 -26.82
N PRO A 84 40.93 2.93 -25.97
CA PRO A 84 40.27 2.68 -24.70
C PRO A 84 38.85 2.11 -24.88
N ALA A 85 38.42 1.26 -23.96
CA ALA A 85 37.16 0.52 -24.04
C ALA A 85 36.32 0.68 -22.77
N ILE A 86 35.00 0.68 -22.92
CA ILE A 86 34.04 0.58 -21.82
C ILE A 86 33.86 -0.89 -21.44
N VAL A 87 33.92 -1.20 -20.14
CA VAL A 87 33.66 -2.53 -19.59
C VAL A 87 32.69 -2.43 -18.42
N LEU A 88 31.91 -3.49 -18.16
CA LEU A 88 31.00 -3.59 -17.00
C LEU A 88 31.68 -4.37 -15.87
N THR A 89 31.77 -3.77 -14.67
CA THR A 89 32.49 -4.35 -13.52
C THR A 89 31.67 -5.26 -12.60
N LEU A 90 30.43 -5.57 -12.96
CA LEU A 90 29.60 -6.57 -12.25
C LEU A 90 29.14 -7.67 -13.20
N ASP A 91 28.96 -8.85 -12.63
CA ASP A 91 28.28 -9.99 -13.26
C ASP A 91 26.89 -9.59 -13.82
N LYS A 92 26.47 -10.27 -14.89
CA LYS A 92 25.23 -9.97 -15.63
C LYS A 92 23.98 -10.16 -14.74
N ILE A 93 23.38 -9.06 -14.27
CA ILE A 93 22.18 -9.05 -13.40
C ILE A 93 20.86 -8.84 -14.17
N ILE A 94 20.87 -8.89 -15.51
CA ILE A 94 19.69 -8.62 -16.34
C ILE A 94 19.59 -9.61 -17.50
N ALA A 95 18.39 -10.16 -17.73
CA ALA A 95 18.10 -11.05 -18.85
C ALA A 95 17.84 -10.25 -20.14
N ARG A 96 18.10 -10.84 -21.32
CA ARG A 96 17.83 -10.16 -22.61
C ARG A 96 16.36 -9.75 -22.75
N SER A 97 15.45 -10.65 -22.41
CA SER A 97 14.00 -10.43 -22.40
C SER A 97 13.57 -9.29 -21.47
N GLU A 98 14.25 -9.12 -20.35
CA GLU A 98 14.02 -8.02 -19.41
C GLU A 98 14.57 -6.68 -19.96
N LEU A 99 15.81 -6.65 -20.46
CA LEU A 99 16.40 -5.45 -21.05
C LEU A 99 15.62 -4.97 -22.29
N LEU A 100 15.12 -5.89 -23.11
CA LEU A 100 14.19 -5.61 -24.21
C LEU A 100 12.86 -4.99 -23.73
N GLY A 101 12.50 -5.10 -22.45
CA GLY A 101 11.33 -4.44 -21.86
C GLY A 101 11.38 -2.91 -21.93
N ILE A 102 12.57 -2.30 -21.83
CA ILE A 102 12.77 -0.85 -21.99
C ILE A 102 12.27 -0.38 -23.37
N THR A 103 12.48 -1.19 -24.41
CA THR A 103 12.07 -0.87 -25.79
C THR A 103 10.56 -0.68 -25.94
N ARG A 104 9.74 -1.21 -25.01
CA ARG A 104 8.27 -1.24 -25.08
C ARG A 104 7.59 -0.40 -24.00
N SER A 105 7.94 -0.64 -22.72
CA SER A 105 7.17 -0.14 -21.57
C SER A 105 7.94 0.75 -20.61
N CYS A 106 9.26 0.91 -20.78
CA CYS A 106 10.11 1.69 -19.86
C CYS A 106 9.89 1.34 -18.37
N ASN A 107 9.65 0.05 -18.06
CA ASN A 107 9.26 -0.41 -16.73
C ASN A 107 10.23 0.08 -15.62
N PRO A 108 9.75 0.70 -14.52
CA PRO A 108 10.59 1.32 -13.50
C PRO A 108 11.63 0.40 -12.84
N ASP A 109 11.37 -0.89 -12.65
CA ASP A 109 12.32 -1.82 -12.04
C ASP A 109 13.42 -2.25 -13.02
N VAL A 110 13.07 -2.38 -14.30
CA VAL A 110 14.03 -2.60 -15.38
C VAL A 110 14.93 -1.37 -15.57
N LEU A 111 14.36 -0.16 -15.57
CA LEU A 111 15.13 1.09 -15.57
C LEU A 111 16.06 1.16 -14.36
N ARG A 112 15.59 0.80 -13.16
CA ARG A 112 16.39 0.78 -11.92
C ARG A 112 17.54 -0.24 -11.97
N LYS A 113 17.33 -1.40 -12.61
CA LYS A 113 18.42 -2.36 -12.90
C LYS A 113 19.46 -1.77 -13.85
N VAL A 114 19.02 -1.20 -14.98
CA VAL A 114 19.93 -0.61 -15.98
C VAL A 114 20.70 0.58 -15.43
N MET A 115 20.06 1.51 -14.70
CA MET A 115 20.75 2.62 -14.05
C MET A 115 21.82 2.13 -13.06
N LYS A 116 21.60 1.01 -12.35
CA LYS A 116 22.64 0.40 -11.51
C LYS A 116 23.83 -0.05 -12.37
N LEU A 117 23.59 -0.78 -13.45
CA LEU A 117 24.66 -1.31 -14.31
C LEU A 117 25.44 -0.19 -15.02
N LEU A 118 24.76 0.85 -15.52
CA LEU A 118 25.40 2.03 -16.13
C LEU A 118 26.37 2.73 -15.17
N ASN A 119 26.05 2.77 -13.88
CA ASN A 119 26.91 3.35 -12.84
C ASN A 119 28.10 2.45 -12.44
N HIS A 120 28.23 1.26 -13.03
CA HIS A 120 29.34 0.33 -12.84
C HIS A 120 30.12 0.06 -14.14
N LEU A 121 29.92 0.90 -15.15
CA LEU A 121 30.80 0.99 -16.31
C LEU A 121 32.12 1.64 -15.92
N THR A 122 33.23 1.13 -16.44
CA THR A 122 34.58 1.69 -16.28
C THR A 122 35.30 1.72 -17.63
N VAL A 123 36.42 2.47 -17.71
CA VAL A 123 37.25 2.54 -18.92
C VAL A 123 38.55 1.76 -18.72
N VAL A 124 38.87 0.86 -19.66
CA VAL A 124 40.15 0.16 -19.75
C VAL A 124 40.97 0.78 -20.88
N ALA A 125 42.19 1.22 -20.56
CA ALA A 125 43.09 1.88 -21.52
C ALA A 125 44.13 0.94 -22.15
N ASN A 126 44.37 -0.25 -21.58
CA ASN A 126 45.41 -1.19 -22.00
C ASN A 126 44.79 -2.50 -22.47
N GLU A 127 45.14 -2.98 -23.67
CA GLU A 127 44.58 -4.21 -24.26
C GLU A 127 44.85 -5.46 -23.40
N SER A 128 45.96 -5.50 -22.66
CA SER A 128 46.30 -6.59 -21.72
C SER A 128 45.29 -6.80 -20.59
N ASN A 129 44.44 -5.80 -20.33
CA ASN A 129 43.44 -5.80 -19.26
C ASN A 129 42.00 -5.87 -19.82
N LEU A 130 41.83 -6.12 -21.12
CA LEU A 130 40.55 -6.11 -21.80
C LEU A 130 39.80 -7.45 -21.59
N PRO A 131 38.60 -7.46 -20.97
CA PRO A 131 37.79 -8.66 -20.81
C PRO A 131 37.06 -9.00 -22.11
N GLU A 132 36.55 -10.23 -22.24
CA GLU A 132 35.82 -10.71 -23.44
C GLU A 132 34.61 -9.83 -23.83
N ASN A 133 33.96 -9.18 -22.86
CA ASN A 133 32.77 -8.36 -23.04
C ASN A 133 33.10 -6.87 -22.81
N TYR A 134 33.45 -6.18 -23.90
CA TYR A 134 33.89 -4.78 -23.93
C TYR A 134 33.20 -4.00 -25.06
N LEU A 135 33.35 -2.67 -25.06
CA LEU A 135 32.86 -1.78 -26.11
C LEU A 135 33.88 -0.67 -26.40
N PRO A 136 34.54 -0.63 -27.58
CA PRO A 136 35.52 0.40 -27.91
C PRO A 136 34.95 1.83 -27.85
N LEU A 137 35.71 2.78 -27.30
CA LEU A 137 35.33 4.20 -27.24
C LEU A 137 35.60 4.97 -28.55
N ASN A 138 36.27 4.38 -29.53
CA ASN A 138 36.48 5.00 -30.85
C ASN A 138 35.28 4.83 -31.81
N LEU A 139 34.29 4.00 -31.44
CA LEU A 139 32.98 3.97 -32.09
C LEU A 139 32.31 5.36 -32.06
N ASN A 140 31.52 5.68 -33.09
CA ASN A 140 30.80 6.95 -33.14
C ASN A 140 29.68 7.03 -32.09
N ASP A 141 29.16 8.23 -31.83
CA ASP A 141 28.17 8.43 -30.75
C ASP A 141 26.87 7.62 -30.96
N SER A 142 26.43 7.39 -32.21
CA SER A 142 25.29 6.51 -32.51
C SER A 142 25.62 5.03 -32.27
N GLU A 143 26.75 4.55 -32.78
CA GLU A 143 27.20 3.16 -32.61
C GLU A 143 27.35 2.77 -31.14
N ILE A 144 27.86 3.67 -30.29
CA ILE A 144 27.96 3.41 -28.86
C ILE A 144 26.58 3.14 -28.24
N PHE A 145 25.55 3.96 -28.49
CA PHE A 145 24.23 3.69 -27.90
C PHE A 145 23.46 2.56 -28.59
N GLU A 146 23.82 2.21 -29.83
CA GLU A 146 23.32 1.01 -30.53
C GLU A 146 23.87 -0.29 -29.92
N LEU A 147 25.15 -0.28 -29.50
CA LEU A 147 25.89 -1.46 -29.04
C LEU A 147 26.08 -1.56 -27.52
N LEU A 148 25.91 -0.48 -26.75
CA LEU A 148 25.85 -0.46 -25.28
C LEU A 148 24.99 -1.56 -24.63
N PRO A 149 23.80 -1.96 -25.15
CA PRO A 149 23.06 -3.11 -24.61
C PRO A 149 23.86 -4.44 -24.61
N HIS A 150 24.86 -4.62 -25.48
CA HIS A 150 25.70 -5.82 -25.52
C HIS A 150 26.46 -6.04 -24.20
N LEU A 151 27.01 -4.96 -23.61
CA LEU A 151 27.69 -5.02 -22.32
C LEU A 151 26.76 -5.52 -21.21
N LEU A 152 25.49 -5.11 -21.25
CA LEU A 152 24.49 -5.38 -20.21
C LEU A 152 23.85 -6.77 -20.36
N ALA A 153 23.51 -7.16 -21.58
CA ALA A 153 23.01 -8.48 -21.93
C ALA A 153 23.50 -8.90 -23.33
N GLU A 154 24.54 -9.73 -23.32
CA GLU A 154 25.35 -10.13 -24.47
C GLU A 154 24.54 -10.55 -25.71
N GLY A 155 24.94 -9.98 -26.85
CA GLY A 155 24.33 -10.21 -28.16
C GLY A 155 23.20 -9.26 -28.50
N LEU A 156 22.69 -8.45 -27.56
CA LEU A 156 21.69 -7.43 -27.91
C LEU A 156 22.30 -6.24 -28.66
N LYS A 157 21.59 -5.81 -29.70
CA LYS A 157 21.77 -4.56 -30.45
C LYS A 157 20.45 -3.78 -30.39
N PHE A 158 20.49 -2.48 -30.15
CA PHE A 158 19.31 -1.63 -30.06
C PHE A 158 19.02 -0.89 -31.37
N SER A 159 17.77 -0.48 -31.58
CA SER A 159 17.42 0.49 -32.63
C SER A 159 17.43 1.92 -32.07
N LEU A 160 17.30 2.91 -32.94
CA LEU A 160 17.37 4.35 -32.61
C LEU A 160 16.57 4.74 -31.35
N ARG A 161 15.32 4.28 -31.20
CA ARG A 161 14.48 4.62 -30.04
C ARG A 161 15.05 4.11 -28.70
N PRO A 162 15.30 2.80 -28.50
CA PRO A 162 15.90 2.34 -27.25
C PRO A 162 17.36 2.78 -27.06
N ALA A 163 18.12 3.03 -28.12
CA ALA A 163 19.43 3.69 -28.02
C ALA A 163 19.30 5.11 -27.44
N ALA A 164 18.32 5.90 -27.91
CA ALA A 164 18.00 7.21 -27.35
C ALA A 164 17.62 7.12 -25.86
N ILE A 165 16.78 6.16 -25.47
CA ILE A 165 16.41 5.95 -24.06
C ILE A 165 17.65 5.59 -23.21
N MET A 166 18.59 4.78 -23.72
CA MET A 166 19.86 4.50 -23.02
C MET A 166 20.72 5.77 -22.85
N ALA A 167 20.81 6.61 -23.88
CA ALA A 167 21.49 7.90 -23.79
C ALA A 167 20.81 8.83 -22.77
N MET A 168 19.48 8.93 -22.76
CA MET A 168 18.72 9.72 -21.78
C MET A 168 18.97 9.24 -20.34
N LEU A 169 19.07 7.93 -20.11
CA LEU A 169 19.45 7.37 -18.81
C LEU A 169 20.87 7.76 -18.42
N CYS A 170 21.82 7.84 -19.36
CA CYS A 170 23.19 8.30 -19.10
C CYS A 170 23.27 9.80 -18.76
N VAL A 171 22.41 10.65 -19.36
CA VAL A 171 22.31 12.07 -18.98
C VAL A 171 21.65 12.21 -17.60
N LEU A 172 20.53 11.50 -17.35
CA LEU A 172 19.80 11.55 -16.07
C LEU A 172 20.62 11.01 -14.89
N SER A 173 21.49 10.01 -15.11
CA SER A 173 22.41 9.52 -14.06
C SER A 173 23.70 10.35 -13.93
N LYS A 174 23.92 11.33 -14.81
CA LYS A 174 25.18 12.09 -14.95
C LYS A 174 26.39 11.15 -15.10
N ASN A 175 26.28 10.20 -16.02
CA ASN A 175 27.27 9.14 -16.20
C ASN A 175 28.63 9.70 -16.63
N ALA A 176 29.65 9.52 -15.80
CA ALA A 176 30.98 10.12 -15.97
C ALA A 176 31.72 9.72 -17.27
N ILE A 177 31.31 8.66 -17.95
CA ILE A 177 31.92 8.18 -19.21
C ILE A 177 31.06 8.59 -20.42
N LEU A 178 29.74 8.48 -20.30
CA LEU A 178 28.82 8.55 -21.44
C LEU A 178 27.97 9.82 -21.51
N GLN A 179 27.92 10.67 -20.48
CA GLN A 179 27.02 11.84 -20.46
C GLN A 179 27.25 12.80 -21.65
N GLU A 180 28.49 13.15 -21.97
CA GLU A 180 28.80 14.09 -23.05
C GLU A 180 28.41 13.52 -24.43
N ARG A 181 28.68 12.23 -24.63
CA ARG A 181 28.35 11.47 -25.83
C ARG A 181 26.85 11.34 -26.01
N ALA A 182 26.14 11.09 -24.91
CA ALA A 182 24.69 11.04 -24.86
C ALA A 182 24.06 12.39 -25.22
N THR A 183 24.56 13.50 -24.67
CA THR A 183 24.12 14.86 -25.01
C THR A 183 24.27 15.15 -26.51
N ARG A 184 25.40 14.80 -27.13
CA ARG A 184 25.60 14.96 -28.58
C ARG A 184 24.66 14.10 -29.40
N PHE A 185 24.60 12.80 -29.13
CA PHE A 185 23.71 11.86 -29.83
C PHE A 185 22.24 12.30 -29.77
N LEU A 186 21.75 12.64 -28.57
CA LEU A 186 20.37 13.11 -28.36
C LEU A 186 20.08 14.42 -29.09
N THR A 187 21.07 15.32 -29.20
CA THR A 187 20.95 16.56 -29.97
C THR A 187 20.89 16.29 -31.48
N GLU A 188 21.68 15.34 -31.98
CA GLU A 188 21.70 14.96 -33.40
C GLU A 188 20.39 14.30 -33.85
N ILE A 189 19.78 13.46 -33.02
CA ILE A 189 18.58 12.68 -33.37
C ILE A 189 17.25 13.39 -33.06
N LYS A 190 17.29 14.57 -32.42
CA LYS A 190 16.13 15.40 -32.06
C LYS A 190 15.14 15.57 -33.23
N GLY A 191 13.85 15.29 -32.99
CA GLY A 191 12.81 15.30 -34.02
C GLY A 191 12.82 14.13 -35.02
N LYS A 192 13.71 13.13 -34.89
CA LYS A 192 13.83 11.98 -35.81
C LYS A 192 13.47 10.63 -35.18
N TRP A 193 13.38 10.55 -33.84
CA TRP A 193 13.33 9.27 -33.11
C TRP A 193 12.01 8.99 -32.36
N ILE A 194 11.20 10.02 -32.12
CA ILE A 194 9.85 9.88 -31.54
C ILE A 194 8.83 9.92 -32.67
N ASP A 195 7.93 8.94 -32.67
CA ASP A 195 6.82 8.82 -33.60
C ASP A 195 5.57 8.42 -32.79
N PHE A 196 4.64 9.37 -32.66
CA PHE A 196 3.49 9.25 -31.77
C PHE A 196 2.39 8.31 -32.30
N GLU A 197 2.55 7.74 -33.49
CA GLU A 197 1.67 6.66 -33.97
C GLU A 197 2.03 5.29 -33.37
N PHE A 198 3.17 5.18 -32.69
CA PHE A 198 3.53 3.98 -31.93
C PHE A 198 3.10 4.05 -30.45
N PRO A 199 2.39 3.03 -29.91
CA PRO A 199 1.95 3.01 -28.52
C PRO A 199 3.07 3.15 -27.47
N GLU A 200 4.28 2.63 -27.72
CA GLU A 200 5.40 2.76 -26.79
C GLU A 200 5.82 4.22 -26.53
N ASN A 201 5.68 5.11 -27.53
CA ASN A 201 5.93 6.55 -27.41
C ASN A 201 4.81 7.32 -26.68
N ASN A 202 3.69 6.65 -26.39
CA ASN A 202 2.54 7.21 -25.69
C ASN A 202 2.35 6.59 -24.28
N SER A 203 3.38 5.91 -23.76
CA SER A 203 3.38 5.39 -22.38
C SER A 203 3.73 6.48 -21.36
N TYR A 204 3.19 6.37 -20.14
CA TYR A 204 3.46 7.33 -19.06
C TYR A 204 4.91 7.20 -18.54
N GLU A 205 5.42 5.98 -18.54
CA GLU A 205 6.78 5.64 -18.13
C GLU A 205 7.81 6.31 -19.05
N PHE A 206 7.53 6.37 -20.35
CA PHE A 206 8.33 7.10 -21.32
C PHE A 206 8.22 8.62 -21.11
N SER A 207 7.01 9.18 -20.94
CA SER A 207 6.85 10.63 -20.73
C SER A 207 7.51 11.13 -19.44
N LYS A 208 7.57 10.30 -18.38
CA LYS A 208 8.34 10.56 -17.14
C LYS A 208 9.86 10.65 -17.34
N ILE A 209 10.42 10.06 -18.40
CA ILE A 209 11.84 10.23 -18.77
C ILE A 209 11.96 11.51 -19.61
N CYS A 210 11.15 11.64 -20.65
CA CYS A 210 11.22 12.74 -21.62
C CYS A 210 10.96 14.12 -21.01
N VAL A 211 10.02 14.27 -20.07
CA VAL A 211 9.70 15.56 -19.43
C VAL A 211 10.86 16.12 -18.58
N LYS A 212 11.86 15.29 -18.25
CA LYS A 212 13.05 15.68 -17.47
C LYS A 212 14.23 16.16 -18.32
N LEU A 213 14.19 15.95 -19.64
CA LEU A 213 15.21 16.38 -20.61
C LEU A 213 14.57 17.08 -21.82
N PRO A 214 13.80 18.17 -21.63
CA PRO A 214 13.08 18.87 -22.71
C PRO A 214 13.99 19.43 -23.81
N GLU A 215 15.27 19.66 -23.52
CA GLU A 215 16.27 20.22 -24.44
C GLU A 215 16.54 19.34 -25.67
N PHE A 216 16.40 18.01 -25.56
CA PHE A 216 16.61 17.06 -26.66
C PHE A 216 15.35 16.79 -27.49
N LEU A 217 14.26 17.49 -27.20
CA LEU A 217 12.96 17.33 -27.86
C LEU A 217 12.60 18.61 -28.65
N THR A 218 11.88 18.48 -29.76
CA THR A 218 11.28 19.64 -30.45
C THR A 218 10.20 20.29 -29.58
N ASN A 219 9.70 21.46 -30.00
CA ASN A 219 8.61 22.13 -29.27
C ASN A 219 7.32 21.27 -29.28
N ASP A 220 7.04 20.60 -30.40
CA ASP A 220 5.88 19.73 -30.55
C ASP A 220 6.04 18.42 -29.77
N GLU A 221 7.22 17.78 -29.84
CA GLU A 221 7.54 16.61 -28.99
C GLU A 221 7.38 16.97 -27.51
N ASN A 222 7.90 18.13 -27.08
CA ASN A 222 7.72 18.64 -25.71
C ASN A 222 6.24 18.81 -25.32
N LEU A 223 5.41 19.37 -26.19
CA LEU A 223 4.00 19.60 -25.92
C LEU A 223 3.22 18.28 -25.79
N GLN A 224 3.46 17.32 -26.70
CA GLN A 224 2.84 16.00 -26.63
C GLN A 224 3.32 15.21 -25.40
N ILE A 225 4.61 15.23 -25.08
CA ILE A 225 5.16 14.58 -23.88
C ILE A 225 4.59 15.19 -22.60
N LYS A 226 4.48 16.52 -22.50
CA LYS A 226 3.84 17.19 -21.35
C LYS A 226 2.36 16.79 -21.21
N LYS A 227 1.61 16.72 -22.32
CA LYS A 227 0.23 16.20 -22.32
C LYS A 227 0.14 14.76 -21.81
N LEU A 228 0.97 13.87 -22.34
CA LEU A 228 1.03 12.46 -21.92
C LEU A 228 1.43 12.31 -20.44
N HIS A 229 2.31 13.18 -19.94
CA HIS A 229 2.71 13.20 -18.54
C HIS A 229 1.57 13.70 -17.61
N VAL A 230 0.89 14.80 -17.96
CA VAL A 230 -0.27 15.30 -17.20
C VAL A 230 -1.41 14.27 -17.18
N LEU A 231 -1.79 13.72 -18.34
CA LEU A 231 -2.87 12.73 -18.43
C LEU A 231 -2.52 11.42 -17.74
N GLY A 232 -1.27 10.95 -17.84
CA GLY A 232 -0.80 9.78 -17.12
C GLY A 232 -0.84 9.99 -15.59
N GLY A 233 -0.30 11.13 -15.13
CA GLY A 233 -0.30 11.52 -13.71
C GLY A 233 -1.69 11.63 -13.11
N LEU A 234 -2.66 12.16 -13.86
CA LEU A 234 -4.08 12.16 -13.46
C LEU A 234 -4.66 10.75 -13.39
N LYS A 235 -4.42 9.89 -14.39
CA LYS A 235 -4.97 8.53 -14.40
C LYS A 235 -4.40 7.66 -13.28
N ILE A 236 -3.11 7.74 -12.97
CA ILE A 236 -2.49 6.94 -11.90
C ILE A 236 -2.74 7.50 -10.49
N ASN A 237 -3.24 8.74 -10.37
CA ASN A 237 -3.64 9.35 -9.11
C ASN A 237 -5.17 9.57 -9.02
N ALA A 238 -5.98 8.84 -9.80
CA ALA A 238 -7.43 8.99 -9.80
C ALA A 238 -8.04 8.79 -8.40
N ASP A 239 -7.65 7.70 -7.72
CA ASP A 239 -8.09 7.37 -6.37
C ASP A 239 -7.23 8.02 -5.27
N THR A 240 -6.30 8.91 -5.63
CA THR A 240 -5.36 9.50 -4.67
C THR A 240 -6.05 10.56 -3.83
N HIS A 241 -5.86 10.47 -2.52
CA HIS A 241 -6.55 11.30 -1.55
C HIS A 241 -5.80 12.61 -1.33
N ILE A 242 -6.54 13.71 -1.33
CA ILE A 242 -6.06 15.07 -1.11
C ILE A 242 -6.91 15.74 -0.02
N THR A 243 -6.29 16.62 0.77
CA THR A 243 -6.96 17.32 1.86
C THR A 243 -7.46 18.68 1.40
N LEU A 244 -8.77 18.91 1.51
CA LEU A 244 -9.42 20.21 1.30
C LEU A 244 -9.94 20.78 2.62
N GLN A 245 -10.15 22.09 2.67
CA GLN A 245 -10.84 22.79 3.74
C GLN A 245 -12.19 23.28 3.26
N GLN A 246 -13.25 22.98 4.00
CA GLN A 246 -14.62 23.40 3.68
C GLN A 246 -15.43 23.76 4.92
N PRO A 247 -16.55 24.49 4.79
CA PRO A 247 -17.49 24.72 5.89
C PRO A 247 -18.03 23.40 6.45
N PHE A 248 -18.13 23.29 7.77
CA PHE A 248 -18.60 22.06 8.43
C PHE A 248 -20.02 21.65 8.00
N SER A 249 -20.30 20.35 8.06
CA SER A 249 -21.65 19.78 7.91
C SER A 249 -22.09 19.28 9.29
N PRO A 250 -23.18 19.79 9.89
CA PRO A 250 -23.64 19.31 11.19
C PRO A 250 -24.17 17.87 11.09
N GLN A 251 -23.84 17.05 12.10
CA GLN A 251 -24.67 15.88 12.40
C GLN A 251 -25.92 16.37 13.14
N VAL A 252 -27.07 15.78 12.87
CA VAL A 252 -28.35 16.32 13.40
C VAL A 252 -28.59 15.87 14.85
N GLU A 253 -27.82 14.88 15.27
CA GLU A 253 -27.72 14.33 16.60
C GLU A 253 -26.87 15.24 17.53
N GLU A 254 -25.96 16.04 16.95
CA GLU A 254 -25.13 17.01 17.66
C GLU A 254 -25.91 18.30 18.02
N ILE A 255 -25.43 19.01 19.04
CA ILE A 255 -25.97 20.30 19.49
C ILE A 255 -24.95 21.39 19.16
N HIS A 256 -25.39 22.42 18.44
CA HIS A 256 -24.57 23.56 18.00
C HIS A 256 -25.12 24.88 18.57
N HIS A 257 -24.34 25.95 18.57
CA HIS A 257 -24.77 27.29 18.99
C HIS A 257 -25.74 27.92 17.97
N ASP A 258 -26.79 28.58 18.46
CA ASP A 258 -27.95 29.03 17.67
C ASP A 258 -28.56 30.33 18.20
N THR A 259 -28.82 31.28 17.29
CA THR A 259 -29.51 32.54 17.64
C THR A 259 -31.02 32.33 17.67
N LYS A 260 -31.61 32.32 18.87
CA LYS A 260 -33.06 32.19 19.09
C LYS A 260 -33.78 33.52 19.28
N ILE A 261 -35.07 33.53 18.94
CA ILE A 261 -36.05 34.56 19.31
C ILE A 261 -37.36 33.92 19.78
N GLN A 262 -38.17 34.63 20.57
CA GLN A 262 -39.43 34.12 21.12
C GLN A 262 -40.56 34.20 20.07
N CYS A 263 -41.27 33.09 19.85
CA CYS A 263 -42.39 33.03 18.90
C CYS A 263 -43.69 33.56 19.53
N LYS A 264 -44.24 34.69 19.07
CA LYS A 264 -45.45 35.32 19.64
C LYS A 264 -46.72 34.46 19.60
N SER A 265 -46.75 33.40 18.79
CA SER A 265 -47.90 32.48 18.67
C SER A 265 -47.86 31.29 19.64
N CYS A 266 -46.71 30.96 20.24
CA CYS A 266 -46.60 29.85 21.19
C CYS A 266 -45.70 30.14 22.40
N ASN A 267 -45.14 31.34 22.49
CA ASN A 267 -44.23 31.85 23.53
C ASN A 267 -42.94 31.04 23.78
N ILE A 268 -42.66 30.00 22.99
CA ILE A 268 -41.43 29.21 23.07
C ILE A 268 -40.31 29.87 22.23
N LEU A 269 -39.07 29.82 22.73
CA LEU A 269 -37.86 30.22 22.01
C LEU A 269 -37.59 29.29 20.81
N ARG A 270 -37.26 29.87 19.65
CA ARG A 270 -36.96 29.12 18.42
C ARG A 270 -35.79 29.76 17.68
N SER A 271 -34.99 28.93 17.01
CA SER A 271 -33.96 29.40 16.07
C SER A 271 -34.55 30.41 15.09
N THR A 272 -33.82 31.48 14.81
CA THR A 272 -34.13 32.42 13.71
C THR A 272 -34.28 31.71 12.36
N THR A 273 -33.59 30.57 12.14
CA THR A 273 -33.71 29.74 10.92
C THR A 273 -35.09 29.06 10.74
N LEU A 274 -35.93 29.07 11.78
CA LEU A 274 -37.30 28.53 11.78
C LEU A 274 -38.38 29.59 11.58
N PHE A 275 -38.05 30.86 11.32
CA PHE A 275 -39.04 31.89 11.01
C PHE A 275 -39.21 32.04 9.47
N PRO A 276 -40.45 32.23 8.97
CA PRO A 276 -40.73 32.16 7.53
C PRO A 276 -40.81 33.50 6.80
N ASP A 277 -40.85 34.62 7.54
CA ASP A 277 -41.24 35.94 7.04
C ASP A 277 -40.93 37.00 8.12
N VAL A 278 -40.30 38.13 7.78
CA VAL A 278 -40.02 39.25 8.71
C VAL A 278 -41.31 39.80 9.34
N GLY A 279 -42.38 39.89 8.54
CA GLY A 279 -43.67 40.41 8.99
C GLY A 279 -44.40 39.47 9.95
N LYS A 280 -43.93 38.22 10.12
CA LYS A 280 -44.58 37.21 10.96
C LYS A 280 -43.67 36.84 12.12
N SER A 281 -43.94 37.41 13.29
CA SER A 281 -43.30 37.06 14.57
C SER A 281 -43.62 35.63 15.08
N CYS A 282 -43.90 34.69 14.18
CA CYS A 282 -44.38 33.34 14.44
C CYS A 282 -43.52 32.33 13.67
N CYS A 283 -42.93 31.36 14.37
CA CYS A 283 -42.11 30.32 13.75
C CYS A 283 -42.94 29.40 12.83
N ALA A 284 -42.28 28.74 11.87
CA ALA A 284 -42.89 27.83 10.90
C ALA A 284 -43.75 26.72 11.52
N LEU A 285 -43.41 26.22 12.72
CA LEU A 285 -44.18 25.22 13.47
C LEU A 285 -45.57 25.70 13.94
N CYS A 286 -45.84 27.01 13.86
CA CYS A 286 -47.13 27.63 14.11
C CYS A 286 -47.90 28.00 12.84
N LEU A 287 -47.35 27.76 11.65
CA LEU A 287 -48.11 27.93 10.40
C LEU A 287 -49.18 26.82 10.27
N PRO A 288 -50.36 27.12 9.68
CA PRO A 288 -51.45 26.15 9.53
C PRO A 288 -51.03 24.83 8.85
N CYS A 289 -50.10 24.90 7.90
CA CYS A 289 -49.61 23.74 7.15
C CYS A 289 -48.80 22.71 7.96
N TYR A 290 -48.38 23.02 9.20
CA TYR A 290 -47.69 22.07 10.08
C TYR A 290 -48.60 21.43 11.14
N ASN A 291 -49.74 22.06 11.47
CA ASN A 291 -50.81 21.61 12.37
C ASN A 291 -50.42 20.74 13.60
N LEU A 292 -49.26 21.03 14.21
CA LEU A 292 -48.79 20.29 15.39
C LEU A 292 -49.66 20.64 16.61
N LYS A 293 -50.40 19.66 17.14
CA LYS A 293 -51.25 19.80 18.34
C LYS A 293 -50.43 20.27 19.55
N ASN A 294 -49.34 19.56 19.86
CA ASN A 294 -48.37 19.96 20.88
C ASN A 294 -47.14 20.53 20.16
N LYS A 295 -46.67 21.72 20.57
CA LYS A 295 -45.40 22.28 20.07
C LYS A 295 -44.26 21.68 20.91
N PRO A 296 -43.16 21.17 20.30
CA PRO A 296 -42.05 20.61 21.08
C PRO A 296 -41.36 21.69 21.92
N GLU A 297 -40.68 21.29 22.99
CA GLU A 297 -39.86 22.19 23.80
C GLU A 297 -38.67 22.77 23.02
N PRO A 298 -37.98 23.81 23.51
CA PRO A 298 -36.75 24.30 22.90
C PRO A 298 -35.57 23.41 23.31
N CYS A 299 -34.71 23.06 22.35
CA CYS A 299 -33.36 22.60 22.68
C CYS A 299 -32.59 23.82 23.21
N GLY A 300 -32.38 23.91 24.52
CA GLY A 300 -31.68 25.02 25.18
C GLY A 300 -32.23 26.44 24.92
N ASN A 301 -31.49 27.44 25.38
CA ASN A 301 -31.82 28.87 25.15
C ASN A 301 -31.09 29.45 23.93
N ASP A 302 -29.94 28.86 23.59
CA ASP A 302 -28.86 29.39 22.76
C ASP A 302 -28.23 28.31 21.85
N SER A 303 -28.84 27.13 21.78
CA SER A 303 -28.30 25.94 21.12
C SER A 303 -29.34 25.24 20.22
N SER A 304 -28.98 24.56 19.13
CA SER A 304 -29.91 23.74 18.33
C SER A 304 -29.22 22.54 17.71
N HIS A 305 -29.99 21.47 17.52
CA HIS A 305 -29.70 20.48 16.48
C HIS A 305 -29.83 21.14 15.10
N LEU A 306 -28.82 21.02 14.25
CA LEU A 306 -28.81 21.62 12.90
C LEU A 306 -28.83 20.54 11.83
N ALA A 307 -29.51 20.82 10.72
CA ALA A 307 -29.45 20.00 9.51
C ALA A 307 -29.14 20.87 8.29
N GLU A 308 -28.41 20.31 7.33
CA GLU A 308 -28.23 20.90 6.02
C GLU A 308 -29.38 20.54 5.07
N CYS A 309 -29.88 21.53 4.33
CA CYS A 309 -30.95 21.31 3.35
C CYS A 309 -30.42 20.70 2.05
N SER A 310 -30.88 19.52 1.65
CA SER A 310 -30.45 18.82 0.43
C SER A 310 -30.76 19.54 -0.90
N ILE A 311 -31.59 20.59 -0.86
CA ILE A 311 -31.94 21.42 -2.02
C ILE A 311 -31.09 22.71 -2.06
N CYS A 312 -31.06 23.50 -0.98
CA CYS A 312 -30.42 24.83 -0.99
C CYS A 312 -29.07 24.90 -0.27
N ASN A 313 -28.59 23.79 0.31
CA ASN A 313 -27.35 23.71 1.09
C ASN A 313 -27.24 24.76 2.21
N CYS A 314 -28.39 25.16 2.77
CA CYS A 314 -28.48 26.06 3.91
C CYS A 314 -28.75 25.25 5.19
N LEU A 315 -28.05 25.60 6.26
CA LEU A 315 -28.26 25.06 7.60
C LEU A 315 -29.53 25.64 8.21
N TYR A 316 -30.30 24.78 8.90
CA TYR A 316 -31.51 25.16 9.63
C TYR A 316 -31.67 24.29 10.87
N ALA A 317 -32.31 24.84 11.91
CA ALA A 317 -32.55 24.11 13.14
C ALA A 317 -33.64 23.03 12.99
N VAL A 318 -33.47 21.94 13.72
CA VAL A 318 -34.39 20.80 13.79
C VAL A 318 -34.82 20.61 15.24
N VAL A 319 -36.11 20.35 15.46
CA VAL A 319 -36.69 20.27 16.82
C VAL A 319 -37.12 18.84 17.21
N GLN A 320 -37.11 17.90 16.26
CA GLN A 320 -37.31 16.45 16.49
C GLN A 320 -36.41 15.68 15.52
N TYR A 321 -35.10 15.64 15.79
CA TYR A 321 -34.09 15.08 14.87
C TYR A 321 -34.25 13.57 14.68
N GLU A 322 -34.65 12.85 15.73
CA GLU A 322 -34.95 11.40 15.73
C GLU A 322 -35.93 10.96 14.63
N LYS A 323 -36.81 11.88 14.19
CA LYS A 323 -37.84 11.63 13.17
C LYS A 323 -37.41 12.09 11.76
N LEU A 324 -36.17 12.55 11.59
CA LEU A 324 -35.66 13.15 10.37
C LEU A 324 -34.89 12.14 9.50
N MET A 325 -35.60 11.35 8.71
CA MET A 325 -34.99 10.44 7.74
C MET A 325 -33.97 11.15 6.83
N SER A 326 -32.74 10.63 6.79
CA SER A 326 -31.57 11.27 6.19
C SER A 326 -31.73 11.64 4.71
N SER A 327 -32.49 10.85 3.95
CA SER A 327 -32.76 11.10 2.52
C SER A 327 -33.73 12.25 2.22
N LYS A 328 -34.38 12.85 3.23
CA LYS A 328 -35.44 13.87 3.05
C LYS A 328 -35.23 15.15 3.87
N ARG A 329 -33.98 15.50 4.18
CA ARG A 329 -33.57 16.72 4.91
C ARG A 329 -33.83 18.02 4.08
N LYS A 330 -35.09 18.41 3.90
CA LYS A 330 -35.52 19.71 3.32
C LYS A 330 -35.81 20.74 4.43
N CYS A 331 -35.32 21.98 4.29
CA CYS A 331 -35.70 23.11 5.14
C CYS A 331 -37.15 23.58 4.89
N HIS A 332 -37.70 24.43 5.78
CA HIS A 332 -39.13 24.77 5.76
C HIS A 332 -39.58 25.52 4.50
N TYR A 333 -38.72 26.32 3.85
CA TYR A 333 -38.99 26.93 2.55
C TYR A 333 -38.99 25.89 1.41
N CYS A 334 -37.93 25.08 1.30
CA CYS A 334 -37.79 24.09 0.23
C CYS A 334 -38.78 22.90 0.33
N ARG A 335 -39.49 22.75 1.45
CA ARG A 335 -40.67 21.86 1.59
C ARG A 335 -41.92 22.40 0.90
N ASN A 336 -42.01 23.71 0.68
CA ASN A 336 -43.19 24.40 0.15
C ASN A 336 -43.11 24.67 -1.36
N GLU A 337 -42.01 24.22 -2.00
CA GLU A 337 -41.68 24.12 -3.43
C GLU A 337 -41.78 25.39 -4.32
N SER A 338 -42.69 26.32 -4.03
CA SER A 338 -42.83 27.62 -4.73
C SER A 338 -41.92 28.74 -4.19
N ARG A 339 -40.93 28.44 -3.33
CA ARG A 339 -40.04 29.45 -2.72
C ARG A 339 -38.59 28.98 -2.64
N VAL A 340 -37.68 29.80 -3.19
CA VAL A 340 -36.25 29.74 -2.86
C VAL A 340 -36.09 30.10 -1.37
N ALA A 341 -35.25 29.35 -0.65
CA ALA A 341 -34.94 29.66 0.74
C ALA A 341 -34.04 30.91 0.81
N PRO A 342 -34.44 31.98 1.51
CA PRO A 342 -33.53 33.08 1.82
C PRO A 342 -32.42 32.58 2.75
N TYR A 343 -31.25 33.20 2.66
CA TYR A 343 -30.10 32.79 3.46
C TYR A 343 -29.18 33.96 3.82
N ARG A 344 -28.45 33.82 4.93
CA ARG A 344 -27.23 34.60 5.21
C ARG A 344 -26.02 33.67 5.13
N ARG A 345 -24.88 34.16 4.66
CA ARG A 345 -23.63 33.40 4.54
C ARG A 345 -22.68 33.88 5.64
N CYS A 346 -22.19 33.01 6.51
CA CYS A 346 -21.24 33.42 7.54
C CYS A 346 -19.95 33.95 6.91
N THR A 347 -19.47 35.13 7.29
CA THR A 347 -18.18 35.69 6.79
C THR A 347 -16.99 34.83 7.22
N SER A 348 -17.01 34.35 8.47
CA SER A 348 -15.95 33.52 9.06
C SER A 348 -15.88 32.12 8.42
N CYS A 349 -16.96 31.34 8.44
CA CYS A 349 -16.93 29.94 7.97
C CYS A 349 -17.64 29.67 6.64
N GLN A 350 -18.16 30.68 5.94
CA GLN A 350 -18.81 30.59 4.61
C GLN A 350 -20.04 29.66 4.50
N ASN A 351 -20.48 29.00 5.58
CA ASN A 351 -21.74 28.25 5.63
C ASN A 351 -22.95 29.17 5.43
N LYS A 352 -23.95 28.69 4.66
CA LYS A 352 -25.25 29.35 4.51
C LYS A 352 -26.18 28.94 5.64
N TYR A 353 -26.91 29.88 6.22
CA TYR A 353 -27.97 29.64 7.20
C TYR A 353 -29.30 30.14 6.65
N VAL A 354 -30.37 29.34 6.77
CA VAL A 354 -31.72 29.74 6.36
C VAL A 354 -32.12 31.00 7.13
N HIS A 355 -32.66 31.98 6.42
CA HIS A 355 -33.03 33.26 6.99
C HIS A 355 -34.50 33.60 6.74
N TYR A 356 -35.10 34.37 7.65
CA TYR A 356 -36.52 34.73 7.63
C TYR A 356 -36.82 35.99 6.80
N ASP A 357 -35.79 36.79 6.52
CA ASP A 357 -35.88 37.92 5.59
C ASP A 357 -35.64 37.43 4.16
N SER A 358 -36.61 37.71 3.28
CA SER A 358 -36.55 37.40 1.85
C SER A 358 -35.80 38.46 1.04
N THR A 359 -35.50 39.62 1.63
CA THR A 359 -34.41 40.43 1.12
C THR A 359 -33.10 39.73 1.46
N GLU A 360 -32.26 39.45 0.46
CA GLU A 360 -30.84 39.29 0.77
C GLU A 360 -30.40 40.59 1.47
N PRO A 361 -29.59 40.53 2.54
CA PRO A 361 -28.83 41.69 2.99
C PRO A 361 -27.78 42.00 1.94
N LYS A 362 -28.21 42.60 0.83
CA LYS A 362 -27.38 43.41 -0.03
C LYS A 362 -26.87 44.52 0.89
N PRO A 363 -25.57 44.62 1.17
CA PRO A 363 -25.07 45.80 1.86
C PRO A 363 -25.51 47.03 1.08
N ASN A 364 -25.92 48.09 1.79
CA ASN A 364 -26.08 49.38 1.10
C ASN A 364 -24.73 49.76 0.47
N PRO A 365 -24.67 50.49 -0.66
CA PRO A 365 -23.40 50.87 -1.27
C PRO A 365 -22.50 51.67 -0.30
N GLY A 366 -21.54 50.99 0.32
CA GLY A 366 -20.67 51.54 1.38
C GLY A 366 -20.73 50.81 2.73
N GLU A 367 -21.65 49.88 2.95
CA GLU A 367 -21.71 49.04 4.17
C GLU A 367 -20.93 47.73 4.01
N GLU A 368 -20.24 47.29 5.06
CA GLU A 368 -19.61 45.96 5.08
C GLU A 368 -20.60 44.86 5.50
N TYR A 369 -20.62 43.76 4.74
CA TYR A 369 -21.41 42.59 5.09
C TYR A 369 -20.73 41.81 6.22
N THR A 370 -21.26 41.89 7.44
CA THR A 370 -20.59 41.48 8.69
C THR A 370 -21.19 40.25 9.39
N PHE A 371 -22.09 39.49 8.75
CA PHE A 371 -22.78 38.38 9.42
C PHE A 371 -21.83 37.23 9.81
N VAL A 372 -21.64 37.04 11.12
CA VAL A 372 -21.01 35.86 11.73
C VAL A 372 -22.11 35.00 12.37
N CYS A 373 -22.10 33.69 12.14
CA CYS A 373 -23.06 32.77 12.77
C CYS A 373 -22.67 32.46 14.23
N ALA A 374 -23.66 32.05 15.04
CA ALA A 374 -23.46 31.76 16.47
C ALA A 374 -22.29 30.80 16.75
N GLU A 375 -22.12 29.73 15.98
CA GLU A 375 -20.98 28.81 16.15
C GLU A 375 -19.62 29.51 15.98
N CYS A 376 -19.49 30.44 15.02
CA CYS A 376 -18.27 31.24 14.83
C CYS A 376 -18.11 32.41 15.82
N GLN A 377 -19.14 32.73 16.61
CA GLN A 377 -19.05 33.71 17.70
C GLN A 377 -18.56 33.05 19.00
N HIS A 378 -18.91 31.78 19.23
CA HIS A 378 -18.63 31.04 20.46
C HIS A 378 -17.48 30.03 20.33
N THR A 379 -16.99 29.76 19.11
CA THR A 379 -15.86 28.86 18.87
C THR A 379 -14.81 29.45 17.93
N THR A 380 -13.59 28.94 18.03
CA THR A 380 -12.51 29.23 17.08
C THR A 380 -12.88 28.71 15.68
N THR A 381 -12.55 29.47 14.64
CA THR A 381 -12.83 29.15 13.22
C THR A 381 -12.38 27.74 12.80
N SER A 382 -11.38 27.18 13.49
CA SER A 382 -10.90 25.79 13.35
C SER A 382 -11.92 24.69 13.70
N LYS A 383 -13.07 25.01 14.32
CA LYS A 383 -14.18 24.06 14.50
C LYS A 383 -15.23 24.14 13.39
N THR A 384 -15.40 25.30 12.77
CA THR A 384 -16.42 25.56 11.75
C THR A 384 -15.91 25.42 10.31
N ILE A 385 -14.59 25.39 10.13
CA ILE A 385 -13.90 24.92 8.93
C ILE A 385 -13.30 23.54 9.25
N VAL A 386 -13.60 22.54 8.42
CA VAL A 386 -13.11 21.16 8.60
C VAL A 386 -12.16 20.76 7.46
N ASN A 387 -11.12 20.01 7.81
CA ASN A 387 -10.30 19.29 6.84
C ASN A 387 -11.06 18.04 6.38
N VAL A 388 -11.07 17.76 5.08
CA VAL A 388 -11.76 16.59 4.48
C VAL A 388 -10.83 15.93 3.46
N GLU A 389 -10.66 14.61 3.54
CA GLU A 389 -10.06 13.82 2.46
C GLU A 389 -11.09 13.60 1.34
N ILE A 390 -10.66 13.79 0.09
CA ILE A 390 -11.40 13.41 -1.12
C ILE A 390 -10.44 12.79 -2.13
N ASP A 391 -10.90 11.85 -2.95
CA ASP A 391 -10.13 11.37 -4.09
C ASP A 391 -10.17 12.37 -5.26
N ILE A 392 -9.10 12.42 -6.05
CA ILE A 392 -8.99 13.34 -7.19
C ILE A 392 -10.10 13.09 -8.23
N SER A 393 -10.53 11.86 -8.46
CA SER A 393 -11.59 11.56 -9.44
C SER A 393 -12.95 12.15 -9.04
N THR A 394 -13.34 12.02 -7.77
CA THR A 394 -14.58 12.59 -7.22
C THR A 394 -14.53 14.12 -7.18
N LEU A 395 -13.37 14.72 -6.90
CA LEU A 395 -13.22 16.17 -7.01
C LEU A 395 -13.32 16.64 -8.48
N MET A 396 -12.67 15.93 -9.42
CA MET A 396 -12.70 16.21 -10.86
C MET A 396 -14.11 16.07 -11.45
N ASN A 397 -14.89 15.08 -11.01
CA ASN A 397 -16.29 14.92 -11.39
C ASN A 397 -17.18 16.09 -10.91
N GLN A 398 -16.83 16.73 -9.78
CA GLN A 398 -17.56 17.89 -9.25
C GLN A 398 -17.09 19.24 -9.83
N ASN A 399 -15.89 19.32 -10.40
CA ASN A 399 -15.21 20.57 -10.77
C ASN A 399 -14.55 20.50 -12.16
N LYS A 400 -15.17 19.74 -13.08
CA LYS A 400 -14.57 19.33 -14.36
C LYS A 400 -14.03 20.51 -15.17
N GLU A 401 -14.83 21.56 -15.34
CA GLU A 401 -14.43 22.77 -16.07
C GLU A 401 -13.30 23.52 -15.37
N GLN A 402 -13.39 23.66 -14.04
CA GLN A 402 -12.47 24.45 -13.21
C GLN A 402 -11.09 23.79 -13.13
N LEU A 403 -11.06 22.45 -13.05
CA LEU A 403 -9.82 21.68 -13.05
C LEU A 403 -9.25 21.50 -14.46
N TYR A 404 -10.07 21.27 -15.49
CA TYR A 404 -9.59 21.24 -16.87
C TYR A 404 -8.96 22.59 -17.27
N LYS A 405 -9.62 23.71 -16.93
CA LYS A 405 -9.10 25.07 -17.13
C LYS A 405 -7.77 25.32 -16.40
N TYR A 406 -7.65 24.85 -15.16
CA TYR A 406 -6.40 24.96 -14.38
C TYR A 406 -5.26 24.10 -14.96
N LEU A 407 -5.56 22.85 -15.32
CA LEU A 407 -4.63 21.88 -15.91
C LEU A 407 -4.31 22.18 -17.38
N LYS A 408 -4.93 23.23 -17.94
CA LYS A 408 -4.87 23.65 -19.36
C LYS A 408 -5.30 22.54 -20.34
N ILE A 409 -6.21 21.66 -19.90
CA ILE A 409 -6.72 20.50 -20.65
C ILE A 409 -7.96 20.92 -21.45
N LYS A 410 -7.90 20.72 -22.78
CA LYS A 410 -9.05 20.81 -23.69
C LYS A 410 -9.44 19.42 -24.16
N VAL A 411 -10.70 19.04 -24.01
CA VAL A 411 -11.23 17.73 -24.44
C VAL A 411 -12.22 17.95 -25.58
N LYS A 412 -12.12 17.16 -26.65
CA LYS A 412 -12.97 17.31 -27.86
C LYS A 412 -14.36 16.67 -27.74
N ASP A 413 -14.45 15.55 -27.03
CA ASP A 413 -15.70 14.81 -26.79
C ASP A 413 -15.99 14.73 -25.27
N ASP A 414 -17.23 14.41 -24.86
CA ASP A 414 -17.51 14.16 -23.44
C ASP A 414 -16.94 12.81 -22.98
N ILE A 415 -15.70 12.83 -22.47
CA ILE A 415 -14.93 11.64 -22.08
C ILE A 415 -14.59 11.66 -20.59
N ASN A 416 -14.84 10.53 -19.92
CA ASN A 416 -14.22 10.21 -18.64
C ASN A 416 -12.75 9.79 -18.84
N ILE A 417 -11.82 10.71 -18.56
CA ILE A 417 -10.37 10.48 -18.68
C ILE A 417 -9.85 9.35 -17.79
N PHE A 418 -10.53 9.05 -16.69
CA PHE A 418 -10.17 7.99 -15.74
C PHE A 418 -10.60 6.59 -16.20
N SER A 419 -11.38 6.48 -17.28
CA SER A 419 -11.82 5.19 -17.85
C SER A 419 -10.63 4.25 -18.12
N THR A 420 -10.66 3.04 -17.54
CA THR A 420 -9.63 2.01 -17.70
C THR A 420 -9.48 1.52 -19.13
N ASN A 421 -10.57 1.56 -19.92
CA ASN A 421 -10.60 1.15 -21.32
C ASN A 421 -9.88 2.13 -22.29
N LEU A 422 -9.52 3.32 -21.80
CA LEU A 422 -8.86 4.38 -22.56
C LEU A 422 -7.39 4.55 -22.11
N SER A 423 -6.49 3.89 -22.82
CA SER A 423 -5.03 4.12 -22.71
C SER A 423 -4.67 5.53 -23.20
N LEU A 424 -3.51 6.05 -22.78
CA LEU A 424 -3.01 7.36 -23.21
C LEU A 424 -2.91 7.47 -24.74
N PHE A 425 -2.50 6.40 -25.43
CA PHE A 425 -2.51 6.31 -26.88
C PHE A 425 -3.89 6.59 -27.51
N LYS A 426 -4.99 6.09 -26.93
CA LYS A 426 -6.37 6.37 -27.39
C LYS A 426 -6.86 7.79 -27.04
N LEU A 427 -6.21 8.45 -26.08
CA LEU A 427 -6.53 9.80 -25.63
C LEU A 427 -5.71 10.88 -26.36
N LYS A 428 -4.59 10.53 -26.99
CA LYS A 428 -3.61 11.49 -27.55
C LYS A 428 -4.24 12.50 -28.51
N ASP A 429 -5.15 12.07 -29.37
CA ASP A 429 -5.76 12.93 -30.41
C ASP A 429 -7.05 13.63 -29.94
N ARG A 430 -7.67 13.12 -28.86
CA ARG A 430 -8.94 13.60 -28.29
C ARG A 430 -8.78 14.71 -27.26
N ILE A 431 -7.56 14.90 -26.77
CA ILE A 431 -7.20 15.88 -25.76
C ILE A 431 -6.05 16.74 -26.28
N GLU A 432 -6.12 18.03 -25.99
CA GLU A 432 -5.10 19.03 -26.28
C GLU A 432 -4.69 19.74 -24.98
N LEU A 433 -3.47 20.27 -24.94
CA LEU A 433 -3.08 21.24 -23.93
C LEU A 433 -3.11 22.63 -24.56
N GLU A 434 -3.79 23.58 -23.92
CA GLU A 434 -3.84 24.95 -24.41
C GLU A 434 -2.52 25.69 -24.10
N PRO A 435 -1.99 26.50 -25.03
CA PRO A 435 -0.80 27.31 -24.81
C PRO A 435 -1.04 28.37 -23.73
N THR A 436 0.05 28.95 -23.23
CA THR A 436 0.06 29.70 -21.97
C THR A 436 -0.55 31.10 -22.06
N GLU A 437 -1.61 31.31 -21.28
CA GLU A 437 -1.76 32.50 -20.44
C GLU A 437 -1.55 32.12 -18.97
N ASP A 438 -1.03 33.04 -18.16
CA ASP A 438 -0.80 32.85 -16.72
C ASP A 438 -2.03 33.27 -15.91
N MET A 439 -3.04 32.40 -15.93
CA MET A 439 -4.23 32.57 -15.10
C MET A 439 -3.88 32.51 -13.61
N ASN A 440 -4.29 33.52 -12.85
CA ASN A 440 -4.08 33.59 -11.42
C ASN A 440 -4.90 32.50 -10.69
N VAL A 441 -4.23 31.40 -10.37
CA VAL A 441 -4.76 30.17 -9.73
C VAL A 441 -5.68 30.46 -8.54
N SER A 442 -5.40 31.53 -7.78
CA SER A 442 -6.14 31.99 -6.61
C SER A 442 -7.61 32.37 -6.88
N SER A 443 -7.99 32.54 -8.15
CA SER A 443 -9.28 33.08 -8.60
C SER A 443 -10.31 32.06 -9.08
N VAL A 444 -9.93 30.78 -9.24
CA VAL A 444 -10.86 29.75 -9.70
C VAL A 444 -11.45 29.03 -8.47
N PRO A 445 -12.76 29.19 -8.18
CA PRO A 445 -13.38 28.55 -7.04
C PRO A 445 -13.61 27.05 -7.32
N LEU A 446 -13.33 26.21 -6.33
CA LEU A 446 -13.68 24.80 -6.32
C LEU A 446 -14.80 24.54 -5.32
N ILE A 447 -15.57 23.47 -5.54
CA ILE A 447 -16.63 22.99 -4.65
C ILE A 447 -16.43 21.52 -4.26
N ASN A 448 -16.95 21.15 -3.09
CA ASN A 448 -17.16 19.76 -2.70
C ASN A 448 -18.51 19.62 -1.98
N CYS A 449 -19.31 18.62 -2.35
CA CYS A 449 -20.68 18.41 -1.91
C CYS A 449 -21.57 19.67 -2.05
N ARG A 450 -21.29 20.52 -3.07
CA ARG A 450 -21.87 21.86 -3.31
C ARG A 450 -21.47 22.97 -2.30
N LYS A 451 -20.56 22.71 -1.36
CA LYS A 451 -19.92 23.72 -0.51
C LYS A 451 -18.67 24.29 -1.18
N PRO A 452 -18.31 25.56 -0.94
CA PRO A 452 -17.05 26.11 -1.42
C PRO A 452 -15.86 25.47 -0.70
N ILE A 453 -14.81 25.15 -1.46
CA ILE A 453 -13.48 24.86 -0.91
C ILE A 453 -12.84 26.20 -0.56
N LEU A 454 -12.33 26.30 0.67
CA LEU A 454 -11.79 27.55 1.25
C LEU A 454 -10.29 27.69 1.00
N ASN A 455 -9.60 26.60 0.65
CA ASN A 455 -8.17 26.56 0.34
C ASN A 455 -7.86 26.09 -1.11
N PRO A 456 -8.55 26.59 -2.16
CA PRO A 456 -8.48 26.02 -3.50
C PRO A 456 -7.05 25.97 -4.07
N LYS A 457 -6.20 26.96 -3.76
CA LYS A 457 -4.78 26.93 -4.14
C LYS A 457 -4.06 25.69 -3.58
N ILE A 458 -4.26 25.35 -2.30
CA ILE A 458 -3.61 24.20 -1.65
C ILE A 458 -4.12 22.88 -2.26
N VAL A 459 -5.38 22.83 -2.68
CA VAL A 459 -5.95 21.69 -3.42
C VAL A 459 -5.33 21.55 -4.81
N TYR A 460 -5.20 22.65 -5.55
CA TYR A 460 -4.52 22.69 -6.85
C TYR A 460 -3.02 22.31 -6.74
N ASP A 461 -2.31 22.86 -5.76
CA ASP A 461 -0.89 22.56 -5.49
C ASP A 461 -0.68 21.07 -5.17
N GLN A 462 -1.57 20.42 -4.40
CA GLN A 462 -1.53 18.97 -4.14
C GLN A 462 -1.70 18.15 -5.42
N ILE A 463 -2.67 18.49 -6.27
CA ILE A 463 -2.93 17.77 -7.53
C ILE A 463 -1.72 17.89 -8.47
N MET A 464 -1.12 19.09 -8.59
CA MET A 464 0.10 19.26 -9.39
C MET A 464 1.30 18.55 -8.79
N GLY A 465 1.45 18.54 -7.46
CA GLY A 465 2.51 17.79 -6.78
C GLY A 465 2.47 16.29 -7.12
N TRP A 466 1.29 15.67 -7.07
CA TRP A 466 1.10 14.28 -7.49
C TRP A 466 1.42 14.07 -8.97
N ILE A 467 0.89 14.89 -9.87
CA ILE A 467 1.16 14.79 -11.32
C ILE A 467 2.68 14.90 -11.62
N GLN A 468 3.35 15.91 -11.05
CA GLN A 468 4.76 16.21 -11.29
C GLN A 468 5.71 15.19 -10.64
N SER A 469 5.29 14.53 -9.56
CA SER A 469 6.12 13.51 -8.89
C SER A 469 6.49 12.33 -9.81
N GLY A 470 5.59 11.98 -10.75
CA GLY A 470 5.69 10.75 -11.54
C GLY A 470 5.26 9.48 -10.80
N GLU A 471 4.77 9.61 -9.56
CA GLU A 471 4.40 8.52 -8.65
C GLU A 471 2.87 8.49 -8.39
N SER A 472 2.40 7.38 -7.81
CA SER A 472 1.02 7.20 -7.34
C SER A 472 1.01 7.06 -5.81
N GLU A 473 -0.08 7.47 -5.15
CA GLU A 473 -0.35 7.02 -3.77
C GLU A 473 -0.51 5.50 -3.69
N ARG A 474 -1.01 4.83 -4.76
CA ARG A 474 -1.25 3.39 -4.78
C ARG A 474 -0.05 2.60 -5.34
N VAL A 475 0.22 1.44 -4.75
CA VAL A 475 1.27 0.50 -5.16
C VAL A 475 0.71 -0.93 -5.12
N THR A 476 1.06 -1.74 -6.12
CA THR A 476 0.61 -3.13 -6.24
C THR A 476 1.25 -4.02 -5.18
N CYS A 477 0.43 -4.71 -4.38
CA CYS A 477 0.88 -5.72 -3.42
C CYS A 477 1.42 -6.96 -4.14
N TYR A 478 2.63 -7.42 -3.82
CA TYR A 478 3.25 -8.58 -4.49
C TYR A 478 2.61 -9.94 -4.14
N ILE A 479 1.68 -10.01 -3.18
CA ILE A 479 0.95 -11.26 -2.82
C ILE A 479 -0.44 -11.32 -3.45
N CYS A 480 -1.30 -10.33 -3.19
CA CYS A 480 -2.67 -10.31 -3.71
C CYS A 480 -2.83 -9.58 -5.06
N CYS A 481 -1.75 -9.10 -5.66
CA CYS A 481 -1.71 -8.34 -6.93
C CYS A 481 -2.67 -7.14 -6.98
N SER A 482 -3.09 -6.63 -5.82
CA SER A 482 -4.06 -5.55 -5.67
C SER A 482 -3.35 -4.25 -5.30
N ASP A 483 -3.77 -3.14 -5.90
CA ASP A 483 -3.20 -1.82 -5.62
C ASP A 483 -3.74 -1.26 -4.29
N VAL A 484 -2.86 -0.96 -3.34
CA VAL A 484 -3.21 -0.38 -2.03
C VAL A 484 -2.46 0.93 -1.81
N ARG A 485 -2.91 1.80 -0.90
CA ARG A 485 -2.16 3.03 -0.55
C ARG A 485 -0.76 2.65 -0.05
N ARG A 486 0.30 3.39 -0.42
CA ARG A 486 1.68 3.12 0.00
C ARG A 486 1.87 3.12 1.52
N ALA A 487 1.06 3.90 2.26
CA ALA A 487 1.02 3.86 3.73
C ALA A 487 0.52 2.51 4.30
N GLN A 488 -0.16 1.70 3.49
CA GLN A 488 -0.62 0.34 3.80
C GLN A 488 0.33 -0.75 3.26
N MET A 489 1.52 -0.38 2.76
CA MET A 489 2.57 -1.31 2.31
C MET A 489 3.70 -1.41 3.32
N ASP A 490 4.40 -2.55 3.35
CA ASP A 490 5.66 -2.72 4.07
C ASP A 490 6.61 -3.66 3.32
N ASN A 491 7.86 -3.68 3.75
CA ASN A 491 8.90 -4.57 3.25
C ASN A 491 8.60 -6.01 3.72
N SER A 492 8.45 -6.96 2.79
CA SER A 492 7.99 -8.33 3.09
C SER A 492 8.76 -9.04 4.21
N CYS A 493 10.04 -8.71 4.41
CA CYS A 493 10.89 -9.27 5.47
C CYS A 493 11.97 -8.31 6.02
N GLY A 494 12.09 -7.10 5.46
CA GLY A 494 13.05 -6.07 5.89
C GLY A 494 14.54 -6.34 5.57
N ASN A 495 14.89 -7.46 4.92
CA ASN A 495 16.26 -7.79 4.55
C ASN A 495 16.76 -6.94 3.37
N LYS A 496 17.98 -6.39 3.45
CA LYS A 496 18.54 -5.41 2.48
C LYS A 496 18.47 -5.83 0.99
N LEU A 497 18.47 -7.12 0.70
CA LEU A 497 18.42 -7.67 -0.67
C LEU A 497 17.01 -8.03 -1.14
N CYS A 498 16.03 -8.11 -0.24
CA CYS A 498 14.64 -8.39 -0.58
C CYS A 498 13.89 -7.08 -0.83
N ARG A 499 13.52 -6.84 -2.10
CA ARG A 499 12.82 -5.62 -2.54
C ARG A 499 11.29 -5.79 -2.67
N ALA A 500 10.74 -6.91 -2.21
CA ALA A 500 9.31 -7.18 -2.33
C ALA A 500 8.52 -6.35 -1.31
N GLU A 501 7.63 -5.49 -1.81
CA GLU A 501 6.68 -4.72 -1.01
C GLU A 501 5.33 -5.45 -1.01
N THR A 502 4.61 -5.42 0.12
CA THR A 502 3.37 -6.18 0.30
C THR A 502 2.46 -5.45 1.27
N CYS A 503 1.15 -5.53 1.05
CA CYS A 503 0.19 -4.84 1.90
C CYS A 503 0.19 -5.42 3.32
N ILE A 504 -0.11 -4.57 4.30
CA ILE A 504 -0.19 -4.92 5.73
C ILE A 504 -1.08 -6.15 5.93
N GLU A 505 -2.24 -6.21 5.28
CA GLU A 505 -3.17 -7.35 5.36
C GLU A 505 -2.55 -8.67 4.90
N CYS A 506 -1.85 -8.69 3.76
CA CYS A 506 -1.19 -9.90 3.27
C CYS A 506 -0.01 -10.34 4.14
N LEU A 507 0.73 -9.41 4.75
CA LEU A 507 1.80 -9.75 5.70
C LEU A 507 1.25 -10.23 7.05
N THR A 508 0.17 -9.61 7.53
CA THR A 508 -0.61 -10.08 8.67
C THR A 508 -1.08 -11.51 8.44
N ASN A 509 -1.79 -11.79 7.34
CA ASN A 509 -2.29 -13.13 7.03
C ASN A 509 -1.15 -14.15 6.85
N TRP A 510 -0.06 -13.78 6.17
CA TRP A 510 1.10 -14.67 5.99
C TRP A 510 1.75 -15.07 7.31
N TYR A 511 2.11 -14.10 8.17
CA TYR A 511 2.83 -14.38 9.41
C TYR A 511 1.92 -14.84 10.56
N GLN A 512 0.67 -14.36 10.68
CA GLN A 512 -0.28 -14.78 11.74
C GLN A 512 -0.95 -16.13 11.48
N THR A 513 -0.72 -16.76 10.32
CA THR A 513 -1.09 -18.16 10.08
C THR A 513 -0.47 -19.10 11.13
N VAL A 514 0.72 -18.77 11.66
CA VAL A 514 1.40 -19.55 12.70
C VAL A 514 1.02 -19.01 14.10
N LYS A 515 0.32 -19.80 14.91
CA LYS A 515 -0.13 -19.40 16.25
C LYS A 515 -0.09 -20.57 17.25
N PRO A 516 -0.04 -20.31 18.58
CA PRO A 516 -0.14 -21.37 19.57
C PRO A 516 -1.40 -22.22 19.39
N GLY A 517 -1.26 -23.54 19.53
CA GLY A 517 -2.33 -24.51 19.31
C GLY A 517 -2.62 -24.86 17.85
N SER A 518 -1.98 -24.22 16.86
CA SER A 518 -2.14 -24.56 15.44
C SER A 518 -0.96 -25.33 14.86
N ILE A 519 -1.14 -25.75 13.61
CA ILE A 519 -0.06 -26.20 12.74
C ILE A 519 0.96 -25.07 12.47
N VAL A 520 2.22 -25.45 12.30
CA VAL A 520 3.36 -24.56 12.03
C VAL A 520 3.92 -24.91 10.65
N LEU A 521 3.62 -24.06 9.67
CA LEU A 521 4.22 -24.16 8.34
C LEU A 521 5.51 -23.34 8.30
N VAL A 522 6.65 -24.00 8.08
CA VAL A 522 7.98 -23.34 8.04
C VAL A 522 8.03 -22.25 6.96
N ALA A 523 7.28 -22.40 5.87
CA ALA A 523 7.16 -21.37 4.84
C ALA A 523 6.64 -20.03 5.39
N ASN A 524 5.68 -20.06 6.33
CA ASN A 524 5.08 -18.87 6.96
C ASN A 524 5.97 -18.23 8.03
N LEU A 525 6.99 -18.95 8.52
CA LEU A 525 8.08 -18.38 9.33
C LEU A 525 9.14 -17.66 8.48
N LEU A 526 9.11 -17.82 7.16
CA LEU A 526 10.08 -17.25 6.23
C LEU A 526 9.45 -16.16 5.35
N CYS A 527 10.29 -15.33 4.73
CA CYS A 527 9.84 -14.37 3.74
C CYS A 527 9.11 -15.09 2.58
N PRO A 528 7.89 -14.66 2.18
CA PRO A 528 7.16 -15.30 1.09
C PRO A 528 7.95 -15.32 -0.23
N PHE A 529 8.81 -14.33 -0.47
CA PHE A 529 9.59 -14.18 -1.71
C PHE A 529 10.99 -14.78 -1.61
N CYS A 530 11.88 -14.20 -0.80
CA CYS A 530 13.29 -14.61 -0.77
C CYS A 530 13.57 -15.86 0.09
N LYS A 531 12.56 -16.42 0.77
CA LYS A 531 12.65 -17.59 1.68
C LYS A 531 13.70 -17.50 2.79
N GLN A 532 14.24 -16.30 3.05
CA GLN A 532 15.10 -16.00 4.20
C GLN A 532 14.27 -15.65 5.43
N ALA A 533 14.84 -15.84 6.62
CA ALA A 533 14.20 -15.42 7.87
C ALA A 533 13.94 -13.89 7.87
N PRO A 534 12.74 -13.43 8.27
CA PRO A 534 12.44 -12.01 8.39
C PRO A 534 13.23 -11.37 9.53
N ARG A 535 13.55 -10.08 9.39
CA ARG A 535 14.16 -9.31 10.49
C ARG A 535 13.21 -9.23 11.68
N ALA A 536 13.75 -9.34 12.89
CA ALA A 536 13.00 -9.29 14.14
C ALA A 536 12.00 -8.12 14.23
N LYS A 537 12.33 -6.92 13.72
CA LYS A 537 11.40 -5.77 13.66
C LYS A 537 10.14 -6.04 12.80
N ILE A 538 10.29 -6.71 11.67
CA ILE A 538 9.16 -7.05 10.78
C ILE A 538 8.37 -8.21 11.40
N LEU A 539 9.04 -9.27 11.84
CA LEU A 539 8.37 -10.40 12.49
C LEU A 539 7.58 -9.94 13.72
N LYS A 540 8.18 -9.17 14.64
CA LYS A 540 7.49 -8.64 15.83
C LYS A 540 6.30 -7.74 15.50
N LYS A 541 6.32 -7.01 14.37
CA LYS A 541 5.19 -6.18 13.93
C LYS A 541 3.97 -7.01 13.52
N TYR A 542 4.17 -8.16 12.87
CA TYR A 542 3.07 -8.97 12.33
C TYR A 542 2.73 -10.18 13.19
N ASN A 543 3.70 -10.83 13.82
CA ASN A 543 3.54 -11.94 14.75
C ASN A 543 4.68 -11.97 15.79
N GLU A 544 4.48 -11.25 16.90
CA GLU A 544 5.43 -11.19 18.02
C GLU A 544 5.69 -12.56 18.66
N GLN A 545 4.66 -13.40 18.77
CA GLN A 545 4.81 -14.71 19.40
C GLN A 545 5.79 -15.59 18.59
N ALA A 546 5.74 -15.54 17.26
CA ALA A 546 6.63 -16.34 16.40
C ALA A 546 8.11 -15.93 16.49
N CYS A 547 8.45 -14.80 17.11
CA CYS A 547 9.84 -14.46 17.44
C CYS A 547 10.51 -15.49 18.37
N THR A 548 9.74 -16.26 19.16
CA THR A 548 10.29 -17.32 20.01
C THR A 548 10.71 -18.57 19.22
N ILE A 549 10.11 -18.79 18.05
CA ILE A 549 10.38 -19.94 17.18
C ILE A 549 11.65 -19.70 16.34
N LEU A 550 11.83 -18.47 15.84
CA LEU A 550 12.89 -18.11 14.88
C LEU A 550 14.24 -17.83 15.57
N ARG A 551 14.78 -18.86 16.21
CA ARG A 551 16.23 -19.03 16.36
C ARG A 551 16.76 -19.62 15.04
N ALA A 552 17.64 -18.88 14.35
CA ALA A 552 18.07 -19.19 12.98
C ALA A 552 18.96 -20.46 12.88
N ASP A 553 19.42 -20.92 14.03
CA ASP A 553 20.35 -22.00 14.33
C ASP A 553 19.71 -23.42 14.40
N LYS A 554 18.40 -23.56 14.15
CA LYS A 554 17.68 -24.85 14.19
C LYS A 554 16.88 -25.20 12.93
N LYS A 555 17.30 -24.71 11.77
CA LYS A 555 16.61 -25.03 10.50
C LYS A 555 16.71 -26.52 10.12
N ASP A 556 17.79 -27.17 10.52
CA ASP A 556 18.14 -28.55 10.12
C ASP A 556 17.53 -29.62 11.05
N ASP A 557 16.88 -29.23 12.16
CA ASP A 557 16.12 -30.13 13.05
C ASP A 557 14.74 -30.55 12.48
N ILE A 558 14.32 -29.98 11.35
CA ILE A 558 12.95 -30.11 10.84
C ILE A 558 12.84 -31.25 9.81
N ASP A 559 12.61 -32.46 10.32
CA ASP A 559 12.27 -33.65 9.53
C ASP A 559 11.08 -33.40 8.59
N GLU A 560 11.31 -33.56 7.29
CA GLU A 560 10.38 -33.27 6.21
C GLU A 560 9.18 -34.21 6.14
N HIS A 561 9.20 -35.36 6.81
CA HIS A 561 8.11 -36.35 6.81
C HIS A 561 6.98 -36.02 7.78
N TRP A 562 7.09 -34.91 8.52
CA TRP A 562 6.12 -34.51 9.55
C TRP A 562 5.50 -33.13 9.28
N TYR A 563 4.28 -32.97 9.76
CA TYR A 563 3.68 -31.70 10.14
C TYR A 563 3.98 -31.41 11.62
N TYR A 564 4.21 -30.13 11.93
CA TYR A 564 4.56 -29.66 13.26
C TYR A 564 3.44 -28.82 13.84
N GLY A 565 3.19 -28.95 15.14
CA GLY A 565 2.24 -28.14 15.89
C GLY A 565 2.94 -27.28 16.94
N TRP A 566 2.35 -26.14 17.28
CA TRP A 566 2.81 -25.28 18.36
C TRP A 566 2.05 -25.64 19.65
N CYS A 567 2.73 -26.27 20.61
CA CYS A 567 2.06 -26.74 21.83
C CYS A 567 1.57 -25.56 22.69
N LEU A 568 0.30 -25.59 23.11
CA LEU A 568 -0.29 -24.57 23.99
C LEU A 568 0.34 -24.50 25.39
N GLU A 569 0.89 -25.61 25.92
CA GLU A 569 1.37 -25.68 27.30
C GLU A 569 2.85 -25.32 27.43
N CYS A 570 3.72 -25.95 26.64
CA CYS A 570 5.17 -25.68 26.70
C CYS A 570 5.65 -24.60 25.71
N TYR A 571 4.75 -24.04 24.90
CA TYR A 571 5.02 -23.02 23.87
C TYR A 571 6.13 -23.36 22.86
N LYS A 572 6.51 -24.64 22.75
CA LYS A 572 7.50 -25.15 21.78
C LYS A 572 6.82 -25.71 20.53
N VAL A 573 7.54 -25.66 19.41
CA VAL A 573 7.15 -26.35 18.17
C VAL A 573 7.58 -27.82 18.28
N LYS A 574 6.66 -28.73 17.98
CA LYS A 574 6.81 -30.18 18.15
C LYS A 574 6.22 -30.93 16.96
N LYS A 575 6.69 -32.15 16.71
CA LYS A 575 6.08 -33.08 15.75
C LYS A 575 4.62 -33.33 16.16
N ALA A 576 3.70 -33.38 15.18
CA ALA A 576 2.27 -33.49 15.44
C ALA A 576 1.58 -34.60 14.61
N GLN A 577 1.91 -34.71 13.31
CA GLN A 577 1.36 -35.77 12.45
C GLN A 577 2.35 -36.13 11.35
N GLN A 578 2.50 -37.41 11.02
CA GLN A 578 3.29 -37.85 9.86
C GLN A 578 2.52 -37.57 8.56
N LYS A 579 3.19 -37.09 7.52
CA LYS A 579 2.57 -36.78 6.22
C LYS A 579 1.98 -38.00 5.53
N ILE A 580 2.55 -39.18 5.75
CA ILE A 580 2.01 -40.47 5.28
C ILE A 580 0.69 -40.87 5.96
N CYS A 581 0.29 -40.16 7.03
CA CYS A 581 -1.00 -40.31 7.69
C CYS A 581 -2.00 -39.20 7.29
N SER A 582 -1.73 -38.46 6.21
CA SER A 582 -2.61 -37.41 5.67
C SER A 582 -3.16 -37.86 4.32
N ALA A 583 -4.49 -37.96 4.19
CA ALA A 583 -5.13 -38.34 2.95
C ALA A 583 -4.84 -37.31 1.84
N ASP A 584 -4.48 -37.81 0.65
CA ASP A 584 -4.32 -37.08 -0.62
C ASP A 584 -3.52 -35.76 -0.57
N GLY A 585 -2.64 -35.61 0.43
CA GLY A 585 -1.73 -34.47 0.58
C GLY A 585 -2.34 -33.22 1.23
N GLU A 586 -3.54 -33.29 1.79
CA GLU A 586 -4.15 -32.16 2.50
C GLU A 586 -3.38 -31.81 3.79
N ILE A 587 -3.27 -30.52 4.09
CA ILE A 587 -2.59 -30.01 5.29
C ILE A 587 -3.52 -30.16 6.50
N PRO A 588 -3.16 -30.92 7.55
CA PRO A 588 -4.07 -31.24 8.64
C PRO A 588 -4.38 -30.00 9.50
N VAL A 589 -5.67 -29.79 9.76
CA VAL A 589 -6.19 -28.66 10.56
C VAL A 589 -6.03 -28.97 12.06
N LEU A 590 -4.84 -28.73 12.58
CA LEU A 590 -4.58 -28.78 14.02
C LEU A 590 -5.25 -27.58 14.73
N LYS A 591 -6.03 -27.88 15.77
CA LYS A 591 -6.63 -26.91 16.70
C LYS A 591 -6.33 -27.35 18.13
N ASP A 592 -6.08 -26.39 19.01
CA ASP A 592 -5.82 -26.57 20.45
C ASP A 592 -4.71 -27.60 20.76
N PHE A 593 -3.70 -27.69 19.88
CA PHE A 593 -2.63 -28.69 19.94
C PHE A 593 -1.80 -28.64 21.22
N VAL A 594 -1.61 -29.82 21.83
CA VAL A 594 -0.69 -30.09 22.93
C VAL A 594 0.17 -31.28 22.50
N CYS A 595 1.48 -31.22 22.73
CA CYS A 595 2.41 -32.29 22.35
C CYS A 595 2.45 -33.43 23.38
N ASP A 596 2.87 -34.62 22.93
CA ASP A 596 2.90 -35.84 23.73
C ASP A 596 3.67 -35.68 25.05
N ASP A 597 4.84 -35.01 25.05
CA ASP A 597 5.59 -34.67 26.28
C ASP A 597 4.70 -34.09 27.40
N CYS A 598 3.78 -33.19 27.04
CA CYS A 598 2.91 -32.49 27.97
C CYS A 598 1.69 -33.34 28.33
N ILE A 599 1.14 -34.08 27.36
CA ILE A 599 0.06 -35.04 27.58
C ILE A 599 0.49 -36.14 28.56
N ASP A 600 1.73 -36.63 28.45
CA ASP A 600 2.29 -37.64 29.33
C ASP A 600 2.71 -37.07 30.69
N SER A 601 3.19 -35.81 30.74
CA SER A 601 3.41 -35.11 32.02
C SER A 601 2.14 -35.04 32.88
N ARG A 602 0.95 -34.90 32.27
CA ARG A 602 -0.35 -34.95 32.96
C ARG A 602 -0.72 -36.36 33.49
N LYS A 603 -0.09 -37.43 33.00
CA LYS A 603 -0.39 -38.82 33.39
C LYS A 603 0.44 -39.29 34.59
N ILE A 604 1.47 -38.55 35.00
CA ILE A 604 2.30 -38.87 36.17
C ILE A 604 1.48 -38.63 37.45
N PRO A 605 1.15 -39.65 38.25
CA PRO A 605 0.48 -39.44 39.52
C PRO A 605 1.49 -38.88 40.52
N VAL A 606 1.19 -37.73 41.13
CA VAL A 606 2.04 -37.15 42.18
C VAL A 606 2.00 -38.05 43.41
N THR A 607 3.06 -38.83 43.62
CA THR A 607 3.20 -39.71 44.78
C THR A 607 3.50 -38.90 46.03
N PHE A 608 2.46 -38.58 46.81
CA PHE A 608 2.61 -37.91 48.09
C PHE A 608 3.52 -38.73 49.02
N ASN A 609 4.65 -38.13 49.40
CA ASN A 609 5.67 -38.74 50.24
C ASN A 609 5.19 -38.74 51.71
N VAL A 610 4.41 -39.75 52.08
CA VAL A 610 3.80 -39.92 53.42
C VAL A 610 4.67 -40.85 54.26
N LYS A 611 4.89 -40.49 55.54
CA LYS A 611 5.57 -41.32 56.53
C LYS A 611 4.73 -41.46 57.79
N TYR A 612 4.90 -42.56 58.53
CA TYR A 612 4.10 -42.86 59.72
C TYR A 612 4.83 -42.46 61.00
N CYS A 613 4.11 -41.97 62.02
CA CYS A 613 4.74 -41.47 63.24
C CYS A 613 5.39 -42.60 64.07
N PRO A 614 6.69 -42.49 64.42
CA PRO A 614 7.44 -43.50 65.17
C PRO A 614 7.42 -43.28 66.69
N GLY A 615 6.67 -42.29 67.20
CA GLY A 615 6.52 -42.04 68.63
C GLY A 615 5.55 -43.02 69.30
N LEU A 616 5.66 -43.21 70.61
CA LEU A 616 4.69 -44.00 71.38
C LEU A 616 3.48 -43.14 71.76
N ASP A 617 2.28 -43.73 71.74
CA ASP A 617 1.09 -43.14 72.31
C ASP A 617 1.12 -43.23 73.85
N LYS A 618 0.74 -42.14 74.53
CA LYS A 618 0.85 -42.03 76.00
C LYS A 618 -0.27 -42.75 76.75
N THR A 619 -1.29 -43.25 76.06
CA THR A 619 -2.44 -43.95 76.64
C THR A 619 -2.39 -45.46 76.42
N THR A 620 -1.93 -45.92 75.25
CA THR A 620 -1.76 -47.36 74.96
C THR A 620 -0.34 -47.88 75.17
N ASN A 621 0.67 -47.00 75.18
CA ASN A 621 2.09 -47.32 75.16
C ASN A 621 2.54 -48.12 73.90
N GLU A 622 1.76 -48.08 72.83
CA GLU A 622 2.07 -48.65 71.51
C GLU A 622 2.58 -47.58 70.53
N ILE A 623 3.09 -47.99 69.36
CA ILE A 623 3.55 -47.04 68.33
C ILE A 623 2.34 -46.30 67.73
N CYS A 624 2.38 -44.97 67.80
CA CYS A 624 1.29 -44.07 67.38
C CYS A 624 0.89 -44.24 65.90
N GLY A 625 1.85 -44.47 65.00
CA GLY A 625 1.59 -44.91 63.63
C GLY A 625 0.86 -43.91 62.72
N VAL A 626 0.49 -42.71 63.20
CA VAL A 626 -0.31 -41.74 62.42
C VAL A 626 0.41 -41.31 61.14
N ALA A 627 -0.30 -41.45 60.01
CA ALA A 627 0.16 -41.02 58.71
C ALA A 627 0.39 -39.51 58.68
N THR A 628 1.60 -39.09 58.29
CA THR A 628 2.06 -37.70 58.31
C THR A 628 2.67 -37.34 56.96
N SER A 629 2.24 -36.23 56.38
CA SER A 629 2.90 -35.58 55.25
C SER A 629 3.74 -34.40 55.74
N LYS A 630 4.91 -34.18 55.13
CA LYS A 630 5.74 -32.99 55.38
C LYS A 630 5.11 -31.77 54.70
N ASN A 631 4.96 -30.67 55.43
CA ASN A 631 4.50 -29.38 54.90
C ASN A 631 5.56 -28.32 55.23
N GLY A 632 6.17 -27.72 54.20
CA GLY A 632 7.33 -26.84 54.33
C GLY A 632 8.67 -27.59 54.44
N GLY A 633 9.78 -26.83 54.60
CA GLY A 633 11.14 -27.37 54.53
C GLY A 633 11.63 -28.15 55.77
N CYS A 634 11.10 -27.83 56.96
CA CYS A 634 11.66 -28.31 58.22
C CYS A 634 11.60 -29.84 58.39
N ASN A 635 12.71 -30.45 58.82
CA ASN A 635 12.82 -31.89 59.06
C ASN A 635 12.44 -32.30 60.50
N HIS A 636 12.16 -31.34 61.40
CA HIS A 636 11.52 -31.60 62.69
C HIS A 636 10.00 -31.74 62.47
N ILE A 637 9.46 -32.91 62.81
CA ILE A 637 8.02 -33.16 62.84
C ILE A 637 7.55 -33.29 64.29
N THR A 638 6.48 -32.58 64.63
CA THR A 638 5.72 -32.80 65.88
C THR A 638 4.43 -33.53 65.52
N CYS A 639 4.19 -34.72 66.07
CA CYS A 639 2.95 -35.44 65.83
C CYS A 639 1.79 -34.80 66.60
N THR A 640 0.67 -34.52 65.94
CA THR A 640 -0.53 -33.92 66.56
C THR A 640 -1.33 -34.87 67.46
N ALA A 641 -1.10 -36.19 67.36
CA ALA A 641 -1.80 -37.19 68.17
C ALA A 641 -1.05 -37.54 69.47
N CYS A 642 0.18 -38.07 69.37
CA CYS A 642 0.97 -38.48 70.55
C CYS A 642 1.87 -37.36 71.12
N TYR A 643 1.96 -36.20 70.46
CA TYR A 643 2.87 -35.09 70.79
C TYR A 643 4.36 -35.48 70.82
N SER A 644 4.74 -36.51 70.08
CA SER A 644 6.15 -36.90 69.90
C SER A 644 6.85 -36.01 68.87
N HIS A 645 8.05 -35.55 69.22
CA HIS A 645 8.97 -34.86 68.32
C HIS A 645 9.90 -35.87 67.64
N TRP A 646 9.92 -35.91 66.31
CA TRP A 646 10.64 -36.91 65.50
C TRP A 646 11.24 -36.34 64.22
N CYS A 647 12.27 -36.99 63.69
CA CYS A 647 12.97 -36.55 62.48
C CYS A 647 12.36 -37.14 61.21
N TRP A 648 11.97 -36.29 60.25
CA TRP A 648 11.42 -36.72 58.97
C TRP A 648 12.36 -37.64 58.18
N LEU A 649 13.67 -37.37 58.24
CA LEU A 649 14.68 -38.15 57.50
C LEU A 649 14.87 -39.53 58.14
N CYS A 650 15.24 -39.58 59.42
CA CYS A 650 15.54 -40.84 60.13
C CYS A 650 14.32 -41.66 60.58
N VAL A 651 13.11 -41.08 60.59
CA VAL A 651 11.86 -41.72 61.06
C VAL A 651 12.00 -42.31 62.47
N LYS A 652 12.57 -41.53 63.39
CA LYS A 652 12.77 -41.89 64.81
C LYS A 652 12.37 -40.73 65.74
N PRO A 653 11.83 -41.01 66.93
CA PRO A 653 11.56 -39.99 67.94
C PRO A 653 12.84 -39.57 68.65
N TYR A 654 12.98 -38.28 68.92
CA TYR A 654 14.11 -37.69 69.66
C TYR A 654 13.67 -36.77 70.80
N GLY A 655 12.37 -36.47 70.91
CA GLY A 655 11.85 -35.58 71.95
C GLY A 655 12.50 -34.20 71.88
N ASN A 656 12.85 -33.64 73.04
CA ASN A 656 13.43 -32.30 73.14
C ASN A 656 14.80 -32.18 72.45
N PHE A 657 15.53 -33.28 72.24
CA PHE A 657 16.84 -33.32 71.60
C PHE A 657 16.77 -33.34 70.05
N ILE A 658 15.58 -33.21 69.46
CA ILE A 658 15.37 -33.26 68.01
C ILE A 658 16.23 -32.25 67.23
N TYR A 659 16.42 -31.04 67.76
CA TYR A 659 17.26 -30.02 67.11
C TYR A 659 18.75 -30.38 67.17
N GLU A 660 19.25 -30.90 68.29
CA GLU A 660 20.64 -31.37 68.38
C GLU A 660 20.92 -32.49 67.40
N HIS A 661 20.01 -33.47 67.28
CA HIS A 661 20.10 -34.53 66.26
C HIS A 661 20.11 -33.96 64.84
N LEU A 662 19.18 -33.07 64.49
CA LEU A 662 19.13 -32.46 63.14
C LEU A 662 20.44 -31.72 62.80
N MET A 663 20.97 -30.92 63.72
CA MET A 663 22.22 -30.19 63.51
C MET A 663 23.43 -31.14 63.42
N GLN A 664 23.58 -32.08 64.35
CA GLN A 664 24.74 -32.99 64.40
C GLN A 664 24.72 -34.08 63.32
N THR A 665 23.54 -34.55 62.89
CA THR A 665 23.39 -35.70 61.96
C THR A 665 23.11 -35.27 60.53
N HIS A 666 22.51 -34.11 60.31
CA HIS A 666 22.11 -33.62 58.97
C HIS A 666 22.66 -32.23 58.62
N GLY A 667 23.35 -31.56 59.54
CA GLY A 667 23.95 -30.23 59.33
C GLY A 667 22.94 -29.09 59.16
N ASN A 668 21.64 -29.37 59.14
CA ASN A 668 20.59 -28.37 58.95
C ASN A 668 19.24 -28.81 59.56
N TYR A 669 18.37 -27.84 59.84
CA TYR A 669 17.03 -28.07 60.41
C TYR A 669 15.94 -28.35 59.35
N GLY A 670 16.27 -28.27 58.06
CA GLY A 670 15.38 -28.58 56.94
C GLY A 670 15.40 -27.54 55.82
N PHE A 671 16.46 -27.58 55.03
CA PHE A 671 16.40 -27.30 53.60
C PHE A 671 17.16 -28.42 52.87
N GLU A 672 16.50 -29.09 51.96
CA GLU A 672 17.17 -29.81 50.88
C GLU A 672 17.55 -28.75 49.83
N ALA A 673 18.77 -28.79 49.32
CA ALA A 673 19.18 -27.85 48.27
C ALA A 673 18.44 -28.23 46.98
N SER A 674 17.53 -27.35 46.54
CA SER A 674 16.96 -27.42 45.19
C SER A 674 17.99 -26.92 44.19
N ASP A 675 18.32 -27.74 43.19
CA ASP A 675 19.26 -27.42 42.11
C ASP A 675 18.68 -26.40 41.10
N ASP A 676 18.29 -25.21 41.59
CA ASP A 676 17.67 -24.09 40.86
C ASP A 676 18.37 -22.75 41.19
N GLU A 677 19.69 -22.68 40.96
CA GLU A 677 20.43 -21.42 40.73
C GLU A 677 21.14 -21.47 39.37
N PHE A 678 21.71 -20.33 38.93
CA PHE A 678 22.34 -20.08 37.61
C PHE A 678 21.33 -20.00 36.44
N TYR A 679 21.14 -18.88 35.74
CA TYR A 679 21.68 -17.52 35.88
C TYR A 679 20.71 -16.51 35.23
N TYR A 680 20.72 -15.25 35.70
CA TYR A 680 20.32 -14.09 34.90
C TYR A 680 21.57 -13.26 34.56
N TYR A 681 21.97 -13.28 33.28
CA TYR A 681 22.78 -12.26 32.60
C TYR A 681 22.57 -12.35 31.08
#